data_AF-A0A357VB97-F1
#
_entry.id   AF-A0A357VB97-F1
#
_cell.length_a   1.000
_cell.length_b   1.000
_cell.length_c   1.000
_cell.angle_alpha   90.00
_cell.angle_beta   90.00
_cell.angle_gamma   90.00
#
_symmetry.space_group_name_H-M   'P 1'
#
loop_
_entity.id
_entity.type
_entity.pdbx_description
1 polymer ?
#
loop_
_entity_poly.entity_id
_entity_poly.type
_entity_poly.pdbx_seq_one_letter_code
_entity_poly.pdbx_strand_id
1 'polypeptide(L)'
;MDFFKFPKILREKSELDTSGQKAFLKSAEPMRPLFVKNLDEAIEDQITEKDVPVDLKAEASLLGAKDLGAAAASAMTKRQERIRKDMVEKYFEEIFHTQKKEFQDLKDEDKKVINDEKSDFLEEIKSSFNAVTNEDVENGLRDRFLNQLHEMKISKEARDYVRKVCGGIEVDEFLGRKENKGLEEIFKEAKGLILKTNETKKQFRANNPGIKLVRDFTFDLVEKIDYFIQKIDEDIDFFTVEEEALCKKVLGASKGIIKGNGKKTSIVMDGFTYNADSANVVINEVKPAAVETDAEKEERMKFSRAGAQITLQRVDKWEDLDVVDPAEKGEHKGDKNFIEKTKKLWKEFAVHGLYKDGKLQKFTDLDGKGCLELLKLAKINIKDLKYIDPGTFEEGRINLDTGGKDGVVAEDFDKENKKTAFIDHHGEESLADSSATAKTYRMLVDLGLLEKNPKLDEMVKFVNQVDNAQYPKIETYFENSHKTIIGLQNYIHGSKLVNFFMKDNNPDPTRELSEGELKKYGFIYPGVGDKKGTIVNRSENQRNVKEKSKESLERMEKEGFIITSDRYGKIAVSIENGIEKKNIPGDILAVKAFGCDSLVIWNPRENKFKISTNNEITEEYSQGVKVRGIMWVKNNSDSSELTVTLGEILNKMTDGKLVAEGKLKEYLEQEVALPVSNADALSVEAPKEKTPEDLFKDLIVELSVFNVERYQLLYNEMMDVAGKKGVVGDEKKKLVLSVLPNVVERDIARHTKKRGEELEKISEYILSQIK
;
A
#
# COMPACT_ATOMS: atom_id res chain seq x y z
N MET A 1 20.69 6.04 -16.89
CA MET A 1 20.28 5.23 -15.72
C MET A 1 20.09 6.19 -14.56
N ASP A 2 18.96 6.15 -13.85
CA ASP A 2 18.74 6.97 -12.65
C ASP A 2 19.84 6.71 -11.61
N PHE A 3 20.53 7.76 -11.18
CA PHE A 3 21.59 7.73 -10.18
C PHE A 3 21.15 7.01 -8.88
N PHE A 4 19.88 7.12 -8.52
CA PHE A 4 19.27 6.51 -7.33
C PHE A 4 18.86 5.04 -7.48
N LYS A 5 18.98 4.44 -8.68
CA LYS A 5 18.61 3.04 -8.92
C LYS A 5 19.78 2.07 -8.81
N PHE A 6 21.02 2.55 -8.77
CA PHE A 6 22.21 1.70 -8.72
C PHE A 6 22.29 0.82 -7.46
N PRO A 7 21.98 1.31 -6.25
CA PRO A 7 21.93 0.47 -5.04
C PRO A 7 20.86 -0.63 -5.12
N LYS A 8 19.75 -0.34 -5.81
CA LYS A 8 18.66 -1.31 -6.05
C LYS A 8 19.06 -2.41 -7.03
N ILE A 9 19.83 -2.06 -8.08
CA ILE A 9 20.34 -3.03 -9.07
C ILE A 9 21.39 -3.95 -8.43
N LEU A 10 22.27 -3.41 -7.57
CA LEU A 10 23.20 -4.22 -6.77
C LEU A 10 22.45 -5.19 -5.84
N ARG A 11 21.35 -4.73 -5.21
CA ARG A 11 20.48 -5.54 -4.34
C ARG A 11 19.74 -6.66 -5.08
N GLU A 12 19.31 -6.43 -6.32
CA GLU A 12 18.65 -7.43 -7.16
C GLU A 12 19.65 -8.47 -7.74
N LYS A 13 20.95 -8.23 -7.59
CA LYS A 13 22.02 -9.06 -8.16
C LYS A 13 22.96 -9.68 -7.13
N SER A 14 22.80 -9.37 -5.84
CA SER A 14 23.46 -10.08 -4.72
C SER A 14 22.99 -11.53 -4.56
N GLU A 15 21.93 -11.94 -5.28
CA GLU A 15 21.47 -13.33 -5.40
C GLU A 15 22.28 -14.15 -6.44
N LEU A 16 23.21 -13.52 -7.18
CA LEU A 16 24.12 -14.21 -8.09
C LEU A 16 25.23 -14.92 -7.31
N ASP A 17 25.71 -16.05 -7.83
CA ASP A 17 26.92 -16.69 -7.34
C ASP A 17 28.16 -15.80 -7.57
N THR A 18 29.27 -16.17 -6.93
CA THR A 18 30.54 -15.41 -6.99
C THR A 18 31.04 -15.18 -8.43
N SER A 19 30.71 -16.05 -9.38
CA SER A 19 31.08 -15.85 -10.79
C SER A 19 30.16 -14.85 -11.49
N GLY A 20 28.86 -14.88 -11.21
CA GLY A 20 27.89 -13.91 -11.70
C GLY A 20 28.14 -12.50 -11.16
N GLN A 21 28.56 -12.38 -9.90
CA GLN A 21 28.96 -11.11 -9.29
C GLN A 21 30.22 -10.53 -9.95
N LYS A 22 31.25 -11.36 -10.20
CA LYS A 22 32.47 -10.95 -10.91
C LYS A 22 32.21 -10.54 -12.36
N ALA A 23 31.35 -11.26 -13.08
CA ALA A 23 30.97 -10.92 -14.44
C ALA A 23 30.19 -9.60 -14.52
N PHE A 24 29.30 -9.36 -13.55
CA PHE A 24 28.56 -8.10 -13.44
C PHE A 24 29.48 -6.91 -13.17
N LEU A 25 30.39 -7.02 -12.19
CA LEU A 25 31.35 -5.96 -11.87
C LEU A 25 32.25 -5.61 -13.07
N LYS A 26 32.72 -6.63 -13.79
CA LYS A 26 33.49 -6.45 -15.04
C LYS A 26 32.67 -5.82 -16.17
N SER A 27 31.37 -6.09 -16.23
CA SER A 27 30.45 -5.46 -17.21
C SER A 27 30.08 -4.02 -16.87
N ALA A 28 30.20 -3.62 -15.59
CA ALA A 28 29.93 -2.26 -15.11
C ALA A 28 31.16 -1.34 -15.17
N GLU A 29 32.35 -1.91 -15.36
CA GLU A 29 33.64 -1.22 -15.46
C GLU A 29 33.66 -0.07 -16.51
N PRO A 30 33.04 -0.21 -17.70
CA PRO A 30 32.95 0.88 -18.68
C PRO A 30 32.02 2.03 -18.25
N MET A 31 31.14 1.82 -17.27
CA MET A 31 30.23 2.86 -16.76
C MET A 31 30.86 3.69 -15.63
N ARG A 32 32.04 3.28 -15.13
CA ARG A 32 32.75 3.96 -14.03
C ARG A 32 33.11 5.42 -14.36
N PRO A 33 33.61 5.77 -15.56
CA PRO A 33 33.85 7.16 -15.94
C PRO A 33 32.55 7.98 -16.04
N LEU A 34 31.45 7.36 -16.49
CA LEU A 34 30.14 8.00 -16.59
C LEU A 34 29.53 8.28 -15.21
N PHE A 35 29.80 7.42 -14.23
CA PHE A 35 29.39 7.58 -12.85
C PHE A 35 30.13 8.74 -12.16
N VAL A 36 31.45 8.83 -12.35
CA VAL A 36 32.26 9.95 -11.84
C VAL A 36 31.79 11.27 -12.48
N LYS A 37 31.55 11.28 -13.79
CA LYS A 37 31.02 12.44 -14.51
C LYS A 37 29.65 12.91 -13.99
N ASN A 38 28.70 11.99 -13.78
CA ASN A 38 27.37 12.36 -13.27
C ASN A 38 27.40 12.83 -11.80
N LEU A 39 28.35 12.33 -11.00
CA LEU A 39 28.56 12.81 -9.64
C LEU A 39 29.15 14.23 -9.65
N ASP A 40 30.09 14.52 -10.56
CA ASP A 40 30.64 15.86 -10.75
C ASP A 40 29.58 16.84 -11.26
N GLU A 41 28.73 16.45 -12.23
CA GLU A 41 27.59 17.24 -12.72
C GLU A 41 26.56 17.53 -11.60
N ALA A 42 26.26 16.54 -10.74
CA ALA A 42 25.35 16.73 -9.61
C ALA A 42 25.94 17.63 -8.50
N ILE A 43 27.27 17.67 -8.38
CA ILE A 43 27.99 18.58 -7.47
C ILE A 43 27.98 20.01 -8.03
N GLU A 44 28.17 20.17 -9.35
CA GLU A 44 28.07 21.47 -10.03
C GLU A 44 26.66 22.06 -9.93
N ASP A 45 25.61 21.25 -10.10
CA ASP A 45 24.20 21.69 -10.00
C ASP A 45 23.79 22.15 -8.60
N GLN A 46 24.44 21.64 -7.54
CA GLN A 46 24.18 22.07 -6.16
C GLN A 46 25.00 23.30 -5.73
N ILE A 47 25.94 23.76 -6.57
CA ILE A 47 26.73 24.96 -6.33
C ILE A 47 26.27 26.02 -7.33
N THR A 48 25.16 26.70 -7.04
CA THR A 48 24.76 27.87 -7.84
C THR A 48 25.48 29.14 -7.34
N GLU A 49 25.81 30.07 -8.26
CA GLU A 49 26.42 31.38 -7.96
C GLU A 49 25.63 32.22 -6.93
N LYS A 50 24.39 31.83 -6.58
CA LYS A 50 23.54 32.54 -5.62
C LYS A 50 23.81 32.20 -4.15
N ASP A 51 24.64 31.20 -3.86
CA ASP A 51 24.98 30.78 -2.48
C ASP A 51 26.35 31.29 -2.00
N VAL A 52 26.87 32.38 -2.58
CA VAL A 52 28.05 33.08 -2.05
C VAL A 52 27.61 33.88 -0.82
N PRO A 53 27.99 33.50 0.42
CA PRO A 53 27.70 34.32 1.58
C PRO A 53 28.50 35.62 1.47
N VAL A 54 27.93 36.70 1.98
CA VAL A 54 28.52 38.06 2.04
C VAL A 54 29.87 38.11 2.81
N ASP A 55 30.35 37.00 3.36
CA ASP A 55 31.40 36.95 4.38
C ASP A 55 32.79 36.41 3.94
N LEU A 56 33.00 36.11 2.65
CA LEU A 56 34.34 35.73 2.15
C LEU A 56 35.40 36.83 2.33
N LYS A 57 34.97 38.10 2.47
CA LYS A 57 35.87 39.22 2.78
C LYS A 57 36.40 39.18 4.22
N ALA A 58 35.64 38.66 5.18
CA ALA A 58 36.07 38.57 6.57
C ALA A 58 37.10 37.44 6.78
N GLU A 59 36.88 36.28 6.15
CA GLU A 59 37.84 35.16 6.21
C GLU A 59 39.17 35.48 5.50
N ALA A 60 39.14 36.15 4.35
CA ALA A 60 40.37 36.53 3.65
C ALA A 60 41.18 37.60 4.41
N SER A 61 40.49 38.48 5.16
CA SER A 61 41.14 39.47 6.02
C SER A 61 41.78 38.86 7.27
N LEU A 62 41.26 37.73 7.77
CA LEU A 62 41.83 36.96 8.89
C LEU A 62 43.09 36.17 8.50
N LEU A 63 43.27 35.85 7.22
CA LEU A 63 44.41 35.07 6.71
C LEU A 63 45.55 35.92 6.12
N GLY A 64 45.44 37.26 6.14
CA GLY A 64 46.51 38.16 5.70
C GLY A 64 46.86 38.07 4.21
N ALA A 65 45.95 37.56 3.37
CA ALA A 65 46.23 37.32 1.95
C ALA A 65 46.21 38.63 1.14
N LYS A 66 47.32 38.95 0.47
CA LYS A 66 47.44 40.12 -0.42
C LYS A 66 46.69 39.96 -1.74
N ASP A 67 46.34 38.73 -2.11
CA ASP A 67 45.60 38.40 -3.32
C ASP A 67 44.29 37.68 -2.97
N LEU A 68 43.21 38.46 -2.93
CA LEU A 68 41.87 38.01 -2.59
C LEU A 68 41.32 36.97 -3.58
N GLY A 69 41.77 36.98 -4.84
CA GLY A 69 41.31 36.05 -5.87
C GLY A 69 41.83 34.63 -5.62
N ALA A 70 43.12 34.50 -5.32
CA ALA A 70 43.74 33.21 -5.02
C ALA A 70 43.23 32.59 -3.70
N ALA A 71 43.01 33.42 -2.68
CA ALA A 71 42.47 32.98 -1.40
C ALA A 71 41.02 32.48 -1.52
N ALA A 72 40.17 33.20 -2.27
CA ALA A 72 38.79 32.80 -2.53
C ALA A 72 38.73 31.49 -3.34
N ALA A 73 39.58 31.34 -4.37
CA ALA A 73 39.69 30.10 -5.14
C ALA A 73 40.11 28.91 -4.25
N SER A 74 41.13 29.10 -3.40
CA SER A 74 41.60 28.05 -2.48
C SER A 74 40.54 27.65 -1.45
N ALA A 75 39.80 28.63 -0.90
CA ALA A 75 38.70 28.37 0.04
C ALA A 75 37.54 27.62 -0.64
N MET A 76 37.24 27.96 -1.89
CA MET A 76 36.21 27.29 -2.68
C MET A 76 36.59 25.83 -2.98
N THR A 77 37.85 25.56 -3.34
CA THR A 77 38.37 24.19 -3.54
C THR A 77 38.28 23.38 -2.25
N LYS A 78 38.73 23.92 -1.10
CA LYS A 78 38.64 23.21 0.20
C LYS A 78 37.19 22.94 0.62
N ARG A 79 36.26 23.84 0.29
CA ARG A 79 34.82 23.66 0.54
C ARG A 79 34.23 22.57 -0.34
N GLN A 80 34.59 22.54 -1.63
CA GLN A 80 34.20 21.47 -2.56
C GLN A 80 34.72 20.10 -2.11
N GLU A 81 35.97 20.02 -1.64
CA GLU A 81 36.54 18.79 -1.07
C GLU A 81 35.79 18.32 0.18
N ARG A 82 35.40 19.24 1.07
CA ARG A 82 34.62 18.92 2.27
C ARG A 82 33.23 18.40 1.92
N ILE A 83 32.52 19.07 1.00
CA ILE A 83 31.19 18.65 0.52
C ILE A 83 31.28 17.26 -0.14
N ARG A 84 32.31 17.03 -0.97
CA ARG A 84 32.58 15.70 -1.55
C ARG A 84 32.77 14.65 -0.48
N LYS A 85 33.59 14.93 0.54
CA LYS A 85 33.83 14.00 1.65
C LYS A 85 32.55 13.68 2.42
N ASP A 86 31.76 14.70 2.79
CA ASP A 86 30.52 14.53 3.55
C ASP A 86 29.45 13.77 2.76
N MET A 87 29.34 14.00 1.45
CA MET A 87 28.41 13.25 0.60
C MET A 87 28.80 11.78 0.45
N VAL A 88 30.11 11.50 0.32
CA VAL A 88 30.64 10.14 0.26
C VAL A 88 30.41 9.43 1.60
N GLU A 89 30.75 10.07 2.72
CA GLU A 89 30.52 9.50 4.06
C GLU A 89 29.03 9.22 4.30
N LYS A 90 28.13 10.16 3.97
CA LYS A 90 26.69 9.98 4.11
C LYS A 90 26.14 8.87 3.21
N TYR A 91 26.62 8.77 1.97
CA TYR A 91 26.25 7.68 1.06
C TYR A 91 26.68 6.31 1.60
N PHE A 92 27.89 6.22 2.15
CA PHE A 92 28.37 5.01 2.80
C PHE A 92 27.57 4.70 4.07
N GLU A 93 27.28 5.69 4.92
CA GLU A 93 26.43 5.50 6.10
C GLU A 93 25.05 4.98 5.73
N GLU A 94 24.42 5.47 4.66
CA GLU A 94 23.12 4.99 4.19
C GLU A 94 23.18 3.54 3.65
N ILE A 95 24.24 3.18 2.92
CA ILE A 95 24.49 1.80 2.50
C ILE A 95 24.68 0.90 3.73
N PHE A 96 25.50 1.32 4.69
CA PHE A 96 25.82 0.54 5.89
C PHE A 96 24.65 0.44 6.85
N HIS A 97 23.81 1.46 7.01
CA HIS A 97 22.59 1.39 7.83
C HIS A 97 21.58 0.40 7.26
N THR A 98 21.52 0.32 5.93
CA THR A 98 20.67 -0.63 5.21
C THR A 98 21.19 -2.06 5.35
N GLN A 99 22.50 -2.27 5.30
CA GLN A 99 23.12 -3.59 5.45
C GLN A 99 23.20 -4.09 6.90
N LYS A 100 23.37 -3.20 7.89
CA LYS A 100 23.47 -3.55 9.33
C LYS A 100 22.23 -4.25 9.87
N LYS A 101 21.05 -3.96 9.29
CA LYS A 101 19.77 -4.57 9.68
C LYS A 101 19.60 -6.00 9.14
N GLU A 102 20.25 -6.33 8.02
CA GLU A 102 20.26 -7.66 7.42
C GLU A 102 21.45 -8.51 7.96
N PHE A 103 22.52 -7.87 8.44
CA PHE A 103 23.71 -8.51 9.02
C PHE A 103 23.46 -9.25 10.35
N GLN A 104 22.42 -8.87 11.09
CA GLN A 104 22.08 -9.48 12.38
C GLN A 104 21.51 -10.90 12.20
N ASP A 105 20.95 -11.21 11.03
CA ASP A 105 20.24 -12.46 10.74
C ASP A 105 21.11 -13.52 10.03
N LEU A 106 22.37 -13.20 9.72
CA LEU A 106 23.31 -14.11 9.07
C LEU A 106 23.94 -15.10 10.06
N LYS A 107 24.33 -16.29 9.58
CA LYS A 107 25.12 -17.24 10.36
C LYS A 107 26.55 -16.73 10.50
N ASP A 108 27.23 -17.10 11.58
CA ASP A 108 28.53 -16.52 11.94
C ASP A 108 29.65 -16.83 10.92
N GLU A 109 29.49 -17.92 10.15
CA GLU A 109 30.35 -18.29 9.04
C GLU A 109 30.23 -17.32 7.85
N ASP A 110 29.00 -16.90 7.52
CA ASP A 110 28.72 -15.92 6.46
C ASP A 110 29.15 -14.51 6.87
N LYS A 111 28.98 -14.17 8.16
CA LYS A 111 29.49 -12.91 8.73
C LYS A 111 31.02 -12.83 8.63
N LYS A 112 31.72 -13.96 8.79
CA LYS A 112 33.18 -14.02 8.70
C LYS A 112 33.67 -13.79 7.27
N VAL A 113 33.08 -14.47 6.28
CA VAL A 113 33.42 -14.29 4.85
C VAL A 113 33.20 -12.85 4.39
N ILE A 114 32.07 -12.24 4.77
CA ILE A 114 31.79 -10.83 4.41
C ILE A 114 32.72 -9.86 5.14
N ASN A 115 33.14 -10.16 6.37
CA ASN A 115 34.11 -9.33 7.08
C ASN A 115 35.52 -9.43 6.47
N ASP A 116 35.91 -10.61 5.99
CA ASP A 116 37.19 -10.83 5.30
C ASP A 116 37.18 -10.09 3.94
N GLU A 117 36.10 -10.18 3.15
CA GLU A 117 35.94 -9.43 1.89
C GLU A 117 35.84 -7.90 2.10
N LYS A 118 35.22 -7.47 3.20
CA LYS A 118 35.19 -6.06 3.62
C LYS A 118 36.59 -5.55 3.96
N SER A 119 37.44 -6.39 4.57
CA SER A 119 38.82 -6.06 4.89
C SER A 119 39.62 -5.85 3.60
N ASP A 120 39.53 -6.80 2.66
CA ASP A 120 40.25 -6.75 1.38
C ASP A 120 39.83 -5.55 0.51
N PHE A 121 38.53 -5.26 0.44
CA PHE A 121 38.01 -4.11 -0.32
C PHE A 121 38.39 -2.75 0.32
N LEU A 122 38.43 -2.68 1.66
CA LEU A 122 38.92 -1.50 2.37
C LEU A 122 40.44 -1.34 2.20
N GLU A 123 41.20 -2.43 2.10
CA GLU A 123 42.64 -2.41 1.81
C GLU A 123 42.92 -1.93 0.38
N GLU A 124 42.10 -2.33 -0.60
CA GLU A 124 42.20 -1.90 -2.00
C GLU A 124 41.85 -0.40 -2.17
N ILE A 125 40.82 0.09 -1.45
CA ILE A 125 40.48 1.51 -1.43
C ILE A 125 41.54 2.32 -0.68
N LYS A 126 42.06 1.84 0.45
CA LYS A 126 43.15 2.49 1.19
C LYS A 126 44.44 2.53 0.38
N SER A 127 44.79 1.46 -0.33
CA SER A 127 45.90 1.42 -1.29
C SER A 127 45.75 2.50 -2.37
N SER A 128 44.53 2.71 -2.86
CA SER A 128 44.20 3.75 -3.84
C SER A 128 44.22 5.18 -3.26
N PHE A 129 44.09 5.33 -1.93
CA PHE A 129 44.11 6.61 -1.22
C PHE A 129 45.46 6.95 -0.56
N ASN A 130 46.29 5.95 -0.24
CA ASN A 130 47.57 6.08 0.47
C ASN A 130 48.74 6.49 -0.43
N ALA A 131 48.48 7.11 -1.59
CA ALA A 131 49.49 7.86 -2.33
C ALA A 131 49.97 9.14 -1.60
N VAL A 132 49.55 9.36 -0.35
CA VAL A 132 50.02 10.41 0.56
C VAL A 132 50.23 9.81 1.95
N THR A 133 51.44 9.99 2.49
CA THR A 133 52.03 9.28 3.66
C THR A 133 51.56 9.78 5.04
N ASN A 134 51.41 8.87 6.02
CA ASN A 134 51.88 9.06 7.41
C ASN A 134 51.86 7.77 8.27
N GLU A 135 52.93 7.58 9.05
CA GLU A 135 53.39 6.33 9.72
C GLU A 135 52.79 6.09 11.12
N ASP A 136 52.06 7.05 11.69
CA ASP A 136 51.59 6.99 13.09
C ASP A 136 50.33 6.13 13.30
N VAL A 137 49.62 5.75 12.22
CA VAL A 137 48.38 4.95 12.30
C VAL A 137 48.67 3.44 12.43
N GLU A 138 49.82 3.00 11.93
CA GLU A 138 50.16 1.57 11.81
C GLU A 138 50.49 0.96 13.18
N ASN A 139 51.14 1.72 14.06
CA ASN A 139 51.49 1.27 15.40
C ASN A 139 50.26 1.14 16.33
N GLY A 140 49.20 1.95 16.12
CA GLY A 140 47.99 1.91 16.95
C GLY A 140 46.99 0.78 16.63
N LEU A 141 47.15 0.11 15.48
CA LEU A 141 46.30 -1.00 15.03
C LEU A 141 46.86 -2.36 15.43
N ARG A 142 48.19 -2.51 15.43
CA ARG A 142 48.89 -3.73 15.85
C ARG A 142 48.60 -4.09 17.32
N ASP A 143 48.59 -3.09 18.19
CA ASP A 143 48.35 -3.28 19.63
C ASP A 143 46.89 -3.65 19.96
N ARG A 144 45.93 -3.25 19.11
CA ARG A 144 44.51 -3.62 19.28
C ARG A 144 44.22 -5.04 18.82
N PHE A 145 44.88 -5.51 17.77
CA PHE A 145 44.72 -6.86 17.24
C PHE A 145 45.29 -7.93 18.19
N LEU A 146 46.45 -7.64 18.80
CA LEU A 146 47.08 -8.54 19.77
C LEU A 146 46.28 -8.65 21.08
N ASN A 147 45.62 -7.57 21.52
CA ASN A 147 44.75 -7.60 22.70
C ASN A 147 43.45 -8.40 22.46
N GLN A 148 42.88 -8.39 21.25
CA GLN A 148 41.67 -9.15 20.93
C GLN A 148 41.91 -10.68 20.85
N LEU A 149 43.09 -11.11 20.43
CA LEU A 149 43.46 -12.54 20.44
C LEU A 149 43.63 -13.08 21.86
N HIS A 150 44.04 -12.24 22.81
CA HIS A 150 44.27 -12.64 24.19
C HIS A 150 42.96 -12.90 24.98
N GLU A 151 41.82 -12.40 24.48
CA GLU A 151 40.51 -12.47 25.15
C GLU A 151 39.63 -13.65 24.71
N MET A 152 39.99 -14.39 23.64
CA MET A 152 39.18 -15.50 23.14
C MET A 152 39.40 -16.80 23.94
N LYS A 153 38.44 -17.17 24.80
CA LYS A 153 38.42 -18.44 25.53
C LYS A 153 38.05 -19.61 24.60
N ILE A 154 39.05 -20.25 24.00
CA ILE A 154 38.88 -21.48 23.20
C ILE A 154 38.41 -22.64 24.10
N SER A 155 37.41 -23.43 23.66
CA SER A 155 36.88 -24.57 24.43
C SER A 155 37.94 -25.67 24.66
N LYS A 156 37.72 -26.46 25.72
CA LYS A 156 38.65 -27.53 26.13
C LYS A 156 38.76 -28.63 25.06
N GLU A 157 37.67 -28.94 24.36
CA GLU A 157 37.67 -29.95 23.29
C GLU A 157 38.55 -29.56 22.09
N ALA A 158 38.55 -28.27 21.71
CA ALA A 158 39.39 -27.77 20.62
C ALA A 158 40.89 -27.81 21.01
N ARG A 159 41.22 -27.52 22.28
CA ARG A 159 42.60 -27.65 22.79
C ARG A 159 43.06 -29.11 22.85
N ASP A 160 42.20 -30.02 23.28
CA ASP A 160 42.53 -31.44 23.39
C ASP A 160 42.68 -32.11 22.00
N TYR A 161 41.90 -31.66 21.00
CA TYR A 161 42.02 -32.13 19.62
C TYR A 161 43.34 -31.66 18.97
N VAL A 162 43.70 -30.38 19.13
CA VAL A 162 44.97 -29.84 18.60
C VAL A 162 46.17 -30.51 19.30
N ARG A 163 46.10 -30.73 20.62
CA ARG A 163 47.16 -31.42 21.38
C ARG A 163 47.34 -32.87 20.93
N LYS A 164 46.27 -33.56 20.56
CA LYS A 164 46.29 -34.95 20.03
C LYS A 164 46.90 -35.04 18.63
N VAL A 165 46.63 -34.06 17.77
CA VAL A 165 47.13 -34.04 16.38
C VAL A 165 48.59 -33.57 16.31
N CYS A 166 49.03 -32.71 17.23
CA CYS A 166 50.39 -32.14 17.23
C CYS A 166 51.39 -32.89 18.13
N GLY A 167 51.10 -34.14 18.51
CA GLY A 167 52.04 -34.99 19.25
C GLY A 167 52.36 -34.52 20.69
N GLY A 168 51.45 -33.78 21.33
CA GLY A 168 51.61 -33.32 22.72
C GLY A 168 52.24 -31.94 22.91
N ILE A 169 52.49 -31.18 21.84
CA ILE A 169 53.00 -29.80 21.91
C ILE A 169 51.87 -28.84 22.33
N GLU A 170 52.15 -27.87 23.22
CA GLU A 170 51.17 -26.84 23.60
C GLU A 170 50.90 -25.85 22.46
N VAL A 171 49.63 -25.42 22.35
CA VAL A 171 49.11 -24.60 21.24
C VAL A 171 49.92 -23.31 21.04
N ASP A 172 50.41 -22.72 22.13
CA ASP A 172 51.17 -21.48 22.09
C ASP A 172 52.59 -21.69 21.51
N GLU A 173 53.17 -22.89 21.65
CA GLU A 173 54.46 -23.25 21.05
C GLU A 173 54.31 -23.62 19.57
N PHE A 174 53.15 -24.15 19.16
CA PHE A 174 52.82 -24.48 17.77
C PHE A 174 52.57 -23.23 16.92
N LEU A 175 51.93 -22.21 17.47
CA LEU A 175 51.65 -20.94 16.79
C LEU A 175 52.85 -20.00 16.71
N GLY A 176 53.90 -20.24 17.49
CA GLY A 176 55.13 -19.45 17.49
C GLY A 176 56.16 -19.81 16.41
N ARG A 177 55.96 -20.89 15.64
CA ARG A 177 56.95 -21.32 14.63
C ARG A 177 56.63 -20.75 13.26
N LYS A 178 57.58 -19.97 12.72
CA LYS A 178 57.46 -19.17 11.48
C LYS A 178 57.31 -19.95 10.17
N GLU A 179 57.42 -21.28 10.18
CA GLU A 179 57.37 -22.09 8.97
C GLU A 179 56.53 -23.35 9.20
N ASN A 180 55.25 -23.30 8.82
CA ASN A 180 54.34 -24.46 8.87
C ASN A 180 53.83 -24.79 7.46
N LYS A 181 54.66 -25.51 6.68
CA LYS A 181 54.30 -26.06 5.36
C LYS A 181 53.22 -27.17 5.40
N GLY A 182 52.93 -27.74 6.58
CA GLY A 182 51.96 -28.83 6.73
C GLY A 182 50.49 -28.42 6.58
N LEU A 183 50.15 -27.15 6.87
CA LEU A 183 48.78 -26.64 6.74
C LEU A 183 48.34 -26.55 5.26
N GLU A 184 49.28 -26.22 4.36
CA GLU A 184 49.00 -26.09 2.93
C GLU A 184 48.70 -27.43 2.24
N GLU A 185 49.37 -28.52 2.64
CA GLU A 185 49.10 -29.85 2.07
C GLU A 185 47.76 -30.43 2.53
N ILE A 186 47.40 -30.25 3.80
CA ILE A 186 46.10 -30.68 4.34
C ILE A 186 44.95 -29.94 3.65
N PHE A 187 45.13 -28.63 3.39
CA PHE A 187 44.15 -27.84 2.63
C PHE A 187 44.05 -28.26 1.16
N LYS A 188 45.16 -28.63 0.51
CA LYS A 188 45.16 -29.15 -0.86
C LYS A 188 44.39 -30.47 -0.98
N GLU A 189 44.59 -31.38 -0.04
CA GLU A 189 43.96 -32.70 -0.06
C GLU A 189 42.44 -32.63 0.21
N ALA A 190 42.02 -31.80 1.18
CA ALA A 190 40.61 -31.52 1.44
C ALA A 190 39.91 -30.86 0.24
N LYS A 191 40.58 -29.93 -0.45
CA LYS A 191 40.07 -29.27 -1.65
C LYS A 191 39.89 -30.24 -2.83
N GLY A 192 40.79 -31.23 -2.98
CA GLY A 192 40.68 -32.28 -3.99
C GLY A 192 39.46 -33.19 -3.80
N LEU A 193 39.15 -33.58 -2.56
CA LEU A 193 37.98 -34.40 -2.22
C LEU A 193 36.66 -33.67 -2.43
N ILE A 194 36.61 -32.37 -2.14
CA ILE A 194 35.42 -31.52 -2.35
C ILE A 194 35.13 -31.32 -3.84
N LEU A 195 36.17 -31.12 -4.66
CA LEU A 195 36.02 -30.96 -6.12
C LEU A 195 35.49 -32.23 -6.78
N LYS A 196 36.02 -33.40 -6.40
CA LYS A 196 35.59 -34.71 -6.94
C LYS A 196 34.12 -35.00 -6.61
N THR A 197 33.66 -34.61 -5.42
CA THR A 197 32.26 -34.79 -5.00
C THR A 197 31.29 -33.88 -5.76
N ASN A 198 31.74 -32.68 -6.15
CA ASN A 198 30.94 -31.72 -6.89
C ASN A 198 30.85 -32.07 -8.39
N GLU A 199 31.88 -32.66 -8.97
CA GLU A 199 31.84 -33.18 -10.36
C GLU A 199 30.86 -34.35 -10.51
N THR A 200 30.86 -35.30 -9.56
CA THR A 200 29.88 -36.41 -9.57
C THR A 200 28.44 -35.90 -9.43
N LYS A 201 28.20 -34.89 -8.58
CA LYS A 201 26.88 -34.23 -8.46
C LYS A 201 26.49 -33.46 -9.71
N LYS A 202 27.46 -32.87 -10.42
CA LYS A 202 27.23 -32.13 -11.65
C LYS A 202 26.91 -33.06 -12.82
N GLN A 203 27.61 -34.18 -12.96
CA GLN A 203 27.29 -35.23 -13.94
C GLN A 203 25.91 -35.84 -13.68
N PHE A 204 25.57 -36.15 -12.43
CA PHE A 204 24.26 -36.68 -12.07
C PHE A 204 23.11 -35.71 -12.43
N ARG A 205 23.28 -34.40 -12.18
CA ARG A 205 22.31 -33.36 -12.54
C ARG A 205 22.23 -33.09 -14.03
N ALA A 206 23.35 -33.18 -14.75
CA ALA A 206 23.40 -33.03 -16.20
C ALA A 206 22.65 -34.17 -16.91
N ASN A 207 22.75 -35.39 -16.37
CA ASN A 207 22.06 -36.55 -16.92
C ASN A 207 20.59 -36.66 -16.48
N ASN A 208 20.17 -35.91 -15.45
CA ASN A 208 18.81 -35.97 -14.89
C ASN A 208 18.24 -34.58 -14.53
N PRO A 209 18.00 -33.70 -15.51
CA PRO A 209 17.53 -32.34 -15.30
C PRO A 209 16.03 -32.33 -14.92
N GLY A 210 15.72 -32.72 -13.68
CA GLY A 210 14.35 -32.73 -13.15
C GLY A 210 14.23 -33.17 -11.69
N ILE A 211 15.26 -33.84 -11.14
CA ILE A 211 15.21 -34.41 -9.79
C ILE A 211 15.81 -33.44 -8.76
N LYS A 212 14.99 -32.98 -7.79
CA LYS A 212 15.47 -32.37 -6.53
C LYS A 212 15.58 -33.46 -5.46
N LEU A 213 16.81 -33.76 -5.04
CA LEU A 213 17.09 -34.70 -3.94
C LEU A 213 16.53 -34.15 -2.61
N VAL A 214 15.55 -34.87 -2.05
CA VAL A 214 15.16 -34.77 -0.63
C VAL A 214 15.57 -36.08 0.05
N ARG A 215 16.17 -35.96 1.23
CA ARG A 215 16.78 -37.05 2.00
C ARG A 215 15.74 -38.08 2.46
N ASP A 216 16.11 -39.34 2.27
CA ASP A 216 15.68 -40.52 3.02
C ASP A 216 14.26 -41.05 2.78
N PHE A 217 13.97 -41.63 1.58
CA PHE A 217 13.09 -42.82 1.44
C PHE A 217 13.02 -43.51 0.04
N THR A 218 14.04 -43.42 -0.82
CA THR A 218 13.91 -43.93 -2.22
C THR A 218 15.18 -44.57 -2.74
N PHE A 219 15.44 -45.81 -2.32
CA PHE A 219 16.28 -46.73 -3.10
C PHE A 219 15.42 -47.84 -3.75
N ASP A 220 14.41 -48.35 -3.04
CA ASP A 220 13.57 -49.47 -3.53
C ASP A 220 12.59 -49.09 -4.66
N LEU A 221 12.19 -47.82 -4.76
CA LEU A 221 11.31 -47.32 -5.82
C LEU A 221 12.06 -46.95 -7.10
N VAL A 222 13.32 -46.53 -6.96
CA VAL A 222 14.17 -46.13 -8.09
C VAL A 222 14.61 -47.38 -8.86
N GLU A 223 14.98 -48.47 -8.17
CA GLU A 223 15.30 -49.74 -8.84
C GLU A 223 14.10 -50.35 -9.59
N LYS A 224 12.87 -50.17 -9.08
CA LYS A 224 11.66 -50.65 -9.75
C LYS A 224 11.26 -49.80 -10.95
N ILE A 225 11.54 -48.50 -10.92
CA ILE A 225 11.31 -47.59 -12.04
C ILE A 225 12.38 -47.79 -13.13
N ASP A 226 13.65 -47.97 -12.76
CA ASP A 226 14.73 -48.29 -13.72
C ASP A 226 14.50 -49.67 -14.39
N TYR A 227 13.99 -50.66 -13.65
CA TYR A 227 13.58 -51.95 -14.22
C TYR A 227 12.42 -51.80 -15.23
N PHE A 228 11.46 -50.91 -14.94
CA PHE A 228 10.31 -50.66 -15.81
C PHE A 228 10.72 -49.88 -17.08
N ILE A 229 11.66 -48.94 -16.95
CA ILE A 229 12.22 -48.16 -18.07
C ILE A 229 13.09 -49.05 -18.97
N GLN A 230 13.93 -49.94 -18.40
CA GLN A 230 14.67 -50.93 -19.19
C GLN A 230 13.74 -51.86 -19.98
N LYS A 231 12.61 -52.25 -19.38
CA LYS A 231 11.59 -53.06 -20.06
C LYS A 231 10.86 -52.34 -21.19
N ILE A 232 10.79 -51.00 -21.17
CA ILE A 232 10.20 -50.18 -22.22
C ILE A 232 11.19 -49.97 -23.38
N ASP A 233 12.49 -49.86 -23.09
CA ASP A 233 13.54 -49.69 -24.11
C ASP A 233 13.85 -50.98 -24.90
N GLU A 234 13.60 -52.16 -24.31
CA GLU A 234 13.88 -53.45 -24.95
C GLU A 234 12.81 -53.93 -25.95
N ASP A 235 11.59 -53.36 -25.95
CA ASP A 235 10.47 -53.78 -26.80
C ASP A 235 9.90 -52.61 -27.67
N ILE A 236 10.77 -51.71 -28.15
CA ILE A 236 10.40 -50.63 -29.07
C ILE A 236 10.24 -51.19 -30.50
N ASP A 237 9.10 -51.80 -30.79
CA ASP A 237 8.63 -51.97 -32.18
C ASP A 237 7.11 -51.93 -32.35
N PHE A 238 6.34 -51.65 -31.30
CA PHE A 238 4.88 -51.50 -31.40
C PHE A 238 4.35 -50.35 -30.53
N PHE A 239 4.43 -49.13 -31.05
CA PHE A 239 3.54 -48.06 -30.62
C PHE A 239 2.89 -47.41 -31.84
N THR A 240 1.57 -47.27 -31.80
CA THR A 240 0.82 -46.48 -32.76
C THR A 240 1.01 -44.98 -32.45
N VAL A 241 0.82 -44.12 -33.45
CA VAL A 241 0.96 -42.65 -33.34
C VAL A 241 0.11 -42.06 -32.21
N GLU A 242 -1.01 -42.70 -31.87
CA GLU A 242 -1.92 -42.30 -30.80
C GLU A 242 -1.37 -42.64 -29.41
N GLU A 243 -0.65 -43.74 -29.25
CA GLU A 243 -0.01 -44.15 -28.00
C GLU A 243 1.25 -43.30 -27.71
N GLU A 244 1.99 -42.92 -28.76
CA GLU A 244 3.11 -41.97 -28.65
C GLU A 244 2.62 -40.57 -28.23
N ALA A 245 1.49 -40.12 -28.78
CA ALA A 245 0.86 -38.86 -28.40
C ALA A 245 0.33 -38.89 -26.95
N LEU A 246 -0.20 -40.02 -26.49
CA LEU A 246 -0.66 -40.23 -25.12
C LEU A 246 0.51 -40.21 -24.12
N CYS A 247 1.61 -40.90 -24.42
CA CYS A 247 2.83 -40.88 -23.62
C CYS A 247 3.43 -39.48 -23.49
N LYS A 248 3.47 -38.70 -24.59
CA LYS A 248 3.92 -37.30 -24.56
C LYS A 248 3.00 -36.40 -23.72
N LYS A 249 1.69 -36.66 -23.72
CA LYS A 249 0.70 -35.94 -22.90
C LYS A 249 0.85 -36.26 -21.40
N VAL A 250 1.09 -37.53 -21.07
CA VAL A 250 1.31 -38.00 -19.68
C VAL A 250 2.62 -37.43 -19.11
N LEU A 251 3.68 -37.41 -19.90
CA LEU A 251 4.97 -36.82 -19.50
C LEU A 251 4.87 -35.30 -19.29
N GLY A 252 4.07 -34.60 -20.10
CA GLY A 252 3.80 -33.16 -19.96
C GLY A 252 2.96 -32.74 -18.75
N ALA A 253 2.16 -33.66 -18.17
CA ALA A 253 1.22 -33.36 -17.09
C ALA A 253 1.75 -33.64 -15.66
N SER A 254 3.04 -33.96 -15.52
CA SER A 254 3.65 -34.40 -14.25
C SER A 254 3.92 -33.27 -13.22
N LYS A 255 2.87 -32.52 -12.85
CA LYS A 255 2.85 -31.62 -11.67
C LYS A 255 1.55 -31.83 -10.86
N GLY A 256 1.38 -33.01 -10.28
CA GLY A 256 0.23 -33.32 -9.41
C GLY A 256 0.53 -33.10 -7.91
N ILE A 257 -0.50 -32.69 -7.15
CA ILE A 257 -0.46 -32.55 -5.68
C ILE A 257 -0.78 -33.91 -5.04
N ILE A 258 0.11 -34.40 -4.18
CA ILE A 258 -0.17 -35.57 -3.32
C ILE A 258 -1.01 -35.10 -2.13
N LYS A 259 -2.25 -35.58 -2.00
CA LYS A 259 -3.05 -35.40 -0.78
C LYS A 259 -3.06 -36.70 0.01
N GLY A 260 -2.37 -36.69 1.16
CA GLY A 260 -2.39 -37.80 2.11
C GLY A 260 -3.06 -37.38 3.42
N ASN A 261 -4.22 -37.96 3.72
CA ASN A 261 -4.67 -38.16 5.10
C ASN A 261 -4.63 -39.66 5.34
N GLY A 262 -3.74 -40.09 6.25
CA GLY A 262 -3.27 -41.46 6.42
C GLY A 262 -4.35 -42.54 6.30
N LYS A 263 -4.46 -43.11 5.09
CA LYS A 263 -4.94 -44.47 4.73
C LYS A 263 -5.34 -44.62 3.25
N LYS A 264 -5.32 -43.57 2.42
CA LYS A 264 -5.55 -43.66 0.97
C LYS A 264 -4.65 -42.68 0.22
N THR A 265 -3.94 -43.18 -0.80
CA THR A 265 -3.09 -42.36 -1.66
C THR A 265 -3.75 -42.23 -3.03
N SER A 266 -4.26 -41.04 -3.34
CA SER A 266 -4.80 -40.74 -4.67
C SER A 266 -4.03 -39.58 -5.28
N ILE A 267 -3.70 -39.72 -6.56
CA ILE A 267 -3.03 -38.68 -7.34
C ILE A 267 -4.09 -38.11 -8.27
N VAL A 268 -4.41 -36.83 -8.07
CA VAL A 268 -5.36 -36.10 -8.92
C VAL A 268 -4.55 -35.24 -9.89
N MET A 269 -4.77 -35.46 -11.18
CA MET A 269 -4.26 -34.67 -12.29
C MET A 269 -5.45 -34.12 -13.07
N ASP A 270 -5.30 -33.01 -13.79
CA ASP A 270 -6.39 -32.45 -14.59
C ASP A 270 -6.93 -33.51 -15.58
N GLY A 271 -8.20 -33.92 -15.38
CA GLY A 271 -8.89 -34.95 -16.17
C GLY A 271 -8.75 -36.40 -15.69
N PHE A 272 -7.91 -36.70 -14.69
CA PHE A 272 -7.64 -38.08 -14.25
C PHE A 272 -7.45 -38.20 -12.74
N THR A 273 -8.03 -39.25 -12.15
CA THR A 273 -7.73 -39.66 -10.78
C THR A 273 -7.07 -41.04 -10.79
N TYR A 274 -5.82 -41.13 -10.34
CA TYR A 274 -5.15 -42.41 -10.11
C TYR A 274 -5.31 -42.82 -8.66
N ASN A 275 -5.86 -44.02 -8.42
CA ASN A 275 -5.96 -44.61 -7.10
C ASN A 275 -4.88 -45.68 -6.93
N ALA A 276 -3.91 -45.41 -6.06
CA ALA A 276 -2.75 -46.29 -5.88
C ALA A 276 -3.14 -47.66 -5.27
N ASP A 277 -4.22 -47.72 -4.50
CA ASP A 277 -4.63 -48.95 -3.79
C ASP A 277 -5.35 -49.94 -4.73
N SER A 278 -5.96 -49.45 -5.82
CA SER A 278 -6.72 -50.26 -6.76
C SER A 278 -6.08 -50.38 -8.15
N ALA A 279 -4.93 -49.71 -8.37
CA ALA A 279 -4.28 -49.60 -9.67
C ALA A 279 -5.21 -49.15 -10.82
N ASN A 280 -6.29 -48.43 -10.49
CA ASN A 280 -7.27 -47.96 -11.47
C ASN A 280 -7.11 -46.47 -11.75
N VAL A 281 -7.14 -46.13 -13.03
CA VAL A 281 -7.24 -44.75 -13.55
C VAL A 281 -8.72 -44.47 -13.80
N VAL A 282 -9.29 -43.51 -13.08
CA VAL A 282 -10.61 -42.96 -13.38
C VAL A 282 -10.41 -41.75 -14.28
N ILE A 283 -10.87 -41.85 -15.53
CA ILE A 283 -11.00 -40.70 -16.41
C ILE A 283 -12.23 -39.94 -15.94
N ASN A 284 -12.02 -38.77 -15.34
CA ASN A 284 -13.14 -37.90 -15.04
C ASN A 284 -13.56 -37.28 -16.37
N GLU A 285 -14.81 -37.47 -16.80
CA GLU A 285 -15.34 -36.75 -17.97
C GLU A 285 -15.12 -35.25 -17.74
N VAL A 286 -14.13 -34.70 -18.43
CA VAL A 286 -13.97 -33.25 -18.51
C VAL A 286 -15.17 -32.78 -19.31
N LYS A 287 -16.19 -32.28 -18.63
CA LYS A 287 -17.27 -31.55 -19.31
C LYS A 287 -16.58 -30.54 -20.22
N PRO A 288 -16.77 -30.61 -21.56
CA PRO A 288 -16.20 -29.61 -22.44
C PRO A 288 -16.64 -28.25 -21.92
N ALA A 289 -15.69 -27.31 -21.80
CA ALA A 289 -16.02 -25.94 -21.45
C ALA A 289 -17.21 -25.52 -22.30
N ALA A 290 -18.28 -25.06 -21.65
CA ALA A 290 -19.50 -24.66 -22.35
C ALA A 290 -19.09 -23.76 -23.51
N VAL A 291 -19.51 -24.11 -24.73
CA VAL A 291 -19.26 -23.29 -25.91
C VAL A 291 -19.95 -21.97 -25.65
N GLU A 292 -19.16 -20.90 -25.52
CA GLU A 292 -19.64 -19.53 -25.34
C GLU A 292 -20.65 -19.23 -26.46
N THR A 293 -21.85 -18.81 -26.06
CA THR A 293 -22.91 -18.44 -26.99
C THR A 293 -22.54 -17.17 -27.76
N ASP A 294 -23.11 -16.98 -28.95
CA ASP A 294 -22.86 -15.76 -29.72
C ASP A 294 -23.28 -14.49 -28.96
N ALA A 295 -24.32 -14.58 -28.12
CA ALA A 295 -24.75 -13.49 -27.24
C ALA A 295 -23.70 -13.14 -26.19
N GLU A 296 -23.14 -14.14 -25.48
CA GLU A 296 -22.06 -13.93 -24.50
C GLU A 296 -20.80 -13.36 -25.17
N LYS A 297 -20.49 -13.84 -26.38
CA LYS A 297 -19.37 -13.34 -27.17
C LYS A 297 -19.59 -11.88 -27.60
N GLU A 298 -20.79 -11.52 -28.05
CA GLU A 298 -21.13 -10.15 -28.43
C GLU A 298 -21.11 -9.20 -27.24
N GLU A 299 -21.63 -9.64 -26.10
CA GLU A 299 -21.56 -8.89 -24.84
C GLU A 299 -20.12 -8.69 -24.37
N ARG A 300 -19.26 -9.71 -24.52
CA ARG A 300 -17.81 -9.59 -24.28
C ARG A 300 -17.16 -8.58 -25.23
N MET A 301 -17.51 -8.60 -26.50
CA MET A 301 -16.93 -7.68 -27.50
C MET A 301 -17.39 -6.23 -27.30
N LYS A 302 -18.50 -5.95 -26.60
CA LYS A 302 -18.99 -4.58 -26.37
C LYS A 302 -17.94 -3.70 -25.68
N PHE A 303 -17.26 -4.22 -24.66
CA PHE A 303 -16.25 -3.49 -23.89
C PHE A 303 -14.99 -3.20 -24.70
N SER A 304 -14.47 -4.19 -25.43
CA SER A 304 -13.28 -4.00 -26.27
C SER A 304 -13.58 -3.10 -27.48
N ARG A 305 -14.76 -3.20 -28.11
CA ARG A 305 -15.15 -2.30 -29.19
C ARG A 305 -15.24 -0.86 -28.72
N ALA A 306 -15.90 -0.61 -27.58
CA ALA A 306 -16.02 0.73 -27.03
C ALA A 306 -14.65 1.28 -26.60
N GLY A 307 -13.85 0.48 -25.89
CA GLY A 307 -12.48 0.85 -25.55
C GLY A 307 -11.63 1.13 -26.79
N ALA A 308 -11.77 0.33 -27.84
CA ALA A 308 -11.06 0.56 -29.09
C ALA A 308 -11.48 1.88 -29.74
N GLN A 309 -12.77 2.20 -29.72
CA GLN A 309 -13.30 3.45 -30.23
C GLN A 309 -12.69 4.67 -29.53
N ILE A 310 -12.43 4.63 -28.21
CA ILE A 310 -11.72 5.70 -27.49
C ILE A 310 -10.34 5.97 -28.12
N THR A 311 -9.60 4.91 -28.46
CA THR A 311 -8.31 5.01 -29.15
C THR A 311 -8.49 5.53 -30.58
N LEU A 312 -9.36 4.91 -31.37
CA LEU A 312 -9.58 5.28 -32.79
C LEU A 312 -9.99 6.75 -32.93
N GLN A 313 -10.82 7.23 -32.02
CA GLN A 313 -11.16 8.63 -31.89
C GLN A 313 -9.91 9.48 -31.64
N ARG A 314 -8.96 9.08 -30.82
CA ARG A 314 -7.78 9.92 -30.51
C ARG A 314 -6.64 9.79 -31.52
N VAL A 315 -6.78 8.95 -32.55
CA VAL A 315 -5.76 8.81 -33.60
C VAL A 315 -5.94 9.92 -34.62
N ASP A 316 -4.87 10.65 -34.92
CA ASP A 316 -4.87 11.72 -35.91
C ASP A 316 -4.89 11.18 -37.36
N LYS A 317 -4.20 10.05 -37.60
CA LYS A 317 -3.97 9.46 -38.91
C LYS A 317 -4.06 7.95 -38.85
N TRP A 318 -4.82 7.32 -39.73
CA TRP A 318 -5.00 5.87 -39.74
C TRP A 318 -3.69 5.11 -39.96
N GLU A 319 -2.75 5.72 -40.69
CA GLU A 319 -1.41 5.19 -40.94
C GLU A 319 -0.60 4.99 -39.65
N ASP A 320 -0.98 5.66 -38.55
CA ASP A 320 -0.38 5.44 -37.23
C ASP A 320 -0.78 4.10 -36.60
N LEU A 321 -1.84 3.47 -37.11
CA LEU A 321 -2.31 2.14 -36.70
C LEU A 321 -1.87 1.05 -37.70
N ASP A 322 -1.54 1.44 -38.93
CA ASP A 322 -1.20 0.51 -40.00
C ASP A 322 0.25 0.01 -39.91
N VAL A 323 0.51 -1.13 -40.55
CA VAL A 323 1.85 -1.67 -40.74
C VAL A 323 2.46 -1.01 -41.96
N VAL A 324 3.24 0.06 -41.74
CA VAL A 324 3.86 0.88 -42.81
C VAL A 324 4.79 0.08 -43.75
N ASP A 325 5.18 -1.15 -43.40
CA ASP A 325 6.05 -1.99 -44.23
C ASP A 325 5.36 -3.31 -44.65
N PRO A 326 4.98 -3.44 -45.95
CA PRO A 326 4.44 -4.68 -46.53
C PRO A 326 5.40 -5.88 -46.47
N ALA A 327 6.69 -5.68 -46.20
CA ALA A 327 7.69 -6.74 -46.04
C ALA A 327 7.69 -7.35 -44.62
N GLU A 328 7.13 -6.67 -43.63
CA GLU A 328 7.01 -7.15 -42.24
C GLU A 328 5.63 -7.76 -41.97
N LYS A 329 5.24 -8.76 -42.78
CA LYS A 329 4.01 -9.56 -42.62
C LYS A 329 4.12 -10.52 -41.43
N GLY A 330 4.06 -9.99 -40.22
CA GLY A 330 3.81 -10.78 -39.02
C GLY A 330 2.34 -10.69 -38.62
N GLU A 331 1.67 -11.84 -38.45
CA GLU A 331 0.42 -11.92 -37.68
C GLU A 331 0.67 -11.22 -36.32
N HIS A 332 -0.23 -10.35 -35.87
CA HIS A 332 -0.16 -9.55 -34.62
C HIS A 332 0.62 -8.21 -34.60
N LYS A 333 1.15 -7.70 -35.72
CA LYS A 333 1.83 -6.38 -35.69
C LYS A 333 0.87 -5.19 -35.56
N GLY A 334 -0.30 -5.24 -36.21
CA GLY A 334 -1.36 -4.24 -36.03
C GLY A 334 -1.84 -4.14 -34.58
N ASP A 335 -2.01 -5.27 -33.90
CA ASP A 335 -2.39 -5.32 -32.49
C ASP A 335 -1.35 -4.65 -31.59
N LYS A 336 -0.06 -4.90 -31.85
CA LYS A 336 1.04 -4.24 -31.12
C LYS A 336 1.03 -2.72 -31.32
N ASN A 337 0.92 -2.27 -32.57
CA ASN A 337 0.84 -0.83 -32.89
C ASN A 337 -0.38 -0.20 -32.20
N PHE A 338 -1.54 -0.86 -32.26
CA PHE A 338 -2.77 -0.41 -31.62
C PHE A 338 -2.60 -0.29 -30.09
N ILE A 339 -1.99 -1.28 -29.45
CA ILE A 339 -1.70 -1.29 -28.00
C ILE A 339 -0.75 -0.15 -27.62
N GLU A 340 0.35 0.02 -28.35
CA GLU A 340 1.31 1.09 -28.10
C GLU A 340 0.70 2.48 -28.30
N LYS A 341 -0.09 2.64 -29.37
CA LYS A 341 -0.78 3.88 -29.67
C LYS A 341 -1.84 4.19 -28.60
N THR A 342 -2.59 3.20 -28.15
CA THR A 342 -3.54 3.33 -27.04
C THR A 342 -2.85 3.86 -25.78
N LYS A 343 -1.73 3.26 -25.36
CA LYS A 343 -0.95 3.71 -24.19
C LYS A 343 -0.42 5.14 -24.32
N LYS A 344 -0.12 5.58 -25.55
CA LYS A 344 0.36 6.93 -25.85
C LYS A 344 -0.76 7.97 -25.86
N LEU A 345 -1.92 7.62 -26.42
CA LEU A 345 -3.04 8.53 -26.62
C LEU A 345 -3.90 8.72 -25.37
N TRP A 346 -4.02 7.68 -24.55
CA TRP A 346 -4.76 7.75 -23.29
C TRP A 346 -3.90 8.40 -22.21
N LYS A 347 -4.02 9.72 -22.08
CA LYS A 347 -3.18 10.51 -21.17
C LYS A 347 -3.96 11.47 -20.26
N GLU A 348 -5.17 11.88 -20.67
CA GLU A 348 -5.97 12.90 -20.00
C GLU A 348 -7.18 12.24 -19.32
N PHE A 349 -7.13 12.15 -18.00
CA PHE A 349 -8.13 11.47 -17.19
C PHE A 349 -8.85 12.43 -16.25
N ALA A 350 -10.09 12.12 -15.93
CA ALA A 350 -10.83 12.69 -14.83
C ALA A 350 -11.42 11.55 -13.99
N VAL A 351 -11.47 11.72 -12.67
CA VAL A 351 -12.09 10.77 -11.74
C VAL A 351 -12.84 11.58 -10.69
N HIS A 352 -13.91 11.04 -10.12
CA HIS A 352 -14.58 11.75 -9.03
C HIS A 352 -13.62 11.92 -7.83
N GLY A 353 -13.73 13.05 -7.15
CA GLY A 353 -13.03 13.32 -5.91
C GLY A 353 -13.96 13.10 -4.72
N LEU A 354 -13.36 12.95 -3.53
CA LEU A 354 -14.11 12.90 -2.29
C LEU A 354 -14.18 14.28 -1.63
N TYR A 355 -15.31 14.60 -1.02
CA TYR A 355 -15.47 15.83 -0.25
C TYR A 355 -15.01 15.64 1.19
N LYS A 356 -14.25 16.62 1.69
CA LYS A 356 -13.91 16.73 3.10
C LYS A 356 -13.99 18.18 3.54
N ASP A 357 -14.76 18.45 4.60
CA ASP A 357 -14.99 19.79 5.14
C ASP A 357 -15.46 20.78 4.04
N GLY A 358 -16.37 20.31 3.18
CA GLY A 358 -16.91 21.09 2.05
C GLY A 358 -15.96 21.30 0.88
N LYS A 359 -14.74 20.72 0.91
CA LYS A 359 -13.73 20.88 -0.14
C LYS A 359 -13.49 19.57 -0.88
N LEU A 360 -13.53 19.63 -2.21
CA LEU A 360 -13.12 18.53 -3.07
C LEU A 360 -11.65 18.20 -2.84
N GLN A 361 -11.37 16.93 -2.56
CA GLN A 361 -10.02 16.45 -2.28
C GLN A 361 -9.39 15.88 -3.55
N LYS A 362 -8.05 15.96 -3.63
CA LYS A 362 -7.26 15.36 -4.72
C LYS A 362 -7.04 13.86 -4.52
N PHE A 363 -8.09 13.14 -4.12
CA PHE A 363 -8.14 11.69 -4.03
C PHE A 363 -9.57 11.20 -4.27
N THR A 364 -9.66 9.97 -4.77
CA THR A 364 -10.90 9.25 -5.07
C THR A 364 -11.11 8.12 -4.04
N ASP A 365 -12.26 7.47 -4.05
CA ASP A 365 -12.52 6.30 -3.20
C ASP A 365 -11.78 5.03 -3.69
N LEU A 366 -12.23 3.85 -3.24
CA LEU A 366 -11.60 2.59 -3.60
C LEU A 366 -11.82 2.23 -5.08
N ASP A 367 -12.98 2.53 -5.66
CA ASP A 367 -13.31 2.14 -7.03
C ASP A 367 -12.52 2.99 -8.03
N GLY A 368 -12.51 4.31 -7.87
CA GLY A 368 -11.62 5.16 -8.64
C GLY A 368 -10.13 4.81 -8.46
N LYS A 369 -9.69 4.43 -7.24
CA LYS A 369 -8.30 3.98 -7.00
C LYS A 369 -7.99 2.70 -7.78
N GLY A 370 -8.92 1.76 -7.82
CA GLY A 370 -8.80 0.51 -8.57
C GLY A 370 -8.60 0.78 -10.06
N CYS A 371 -9.44 1.63 -10.65
CA CYS A 371 -9.31 2.09 -12.04
C CYS A 371 -7.90 2.63 -12.34
N LEU A 372 -7.43 3.59 -11.52
CA LEU A 372 -6.14 4.25 -11.72
C LEU A 372 -4.95 3.29 -11.61
N GLU A 373 -4.99 2.33 -10.70
CA GLU A 373 -3.90 1.35 -10.55
C GLU A 373 -3.89 0.31 -11.67
N LEU A 374 -5.06 -0.09 -12.19
CA LEU A 374 -5.14 -0.96 -13.36
C LEU A 374 -4.56 -0.29 -14.61
N LEU A 375 -4.85 1.00 -14.83
CA LEU A 375 -4.23 1.79 -15.90
C LEU A 375 -2.70 1.87 -15.74
N LYS A 376 -2.19 2.05 -14.51
CA LYS A 376 -0.75 2.02 -14.24
C LYS A 376 -0.13 0.66 -14.55
N LEU A 377 -0.79 -0.44 -14.18
CA LEU A 377 -0.33 -1.80 -14.48
C LEU A 377 -0.29 -2.05 -16.00
N ALA A 378 -1.24 -1.50 -16.75
CA ALA A 378 -1.25 -1.49 -18.21
C ALA A 378 -0.20 -0.53 -18.84
N LYS A 379 0.62 0.14 -18.02
CA LYS A 379 1.65 1.13 -18.43
C LYS A 379 1.06 2.35 -19.13
N ILE A 380 -0.17 2.73 -18.81
CA ILE A 380 -0.82 3.94 -19.31
C ILE A 380 -0.41 5.13 -18.43
N ASN A 381 -0.09 6.26 -19.05
CA ASN A 381 0.38 7.44 -18.33
C ASN A 381 -0.80 8.26 -17.78
N ILE A 382 -1.03 8.19 -16.47
CA ILE A 382 -2.11 8.90 -15.79
C ILE A 382 -1.68 10.23 -15.13
N LYS A 383 -0.56 10.84 -15.55
CA LYS A 383 -0.04 12.06 -14.91
C LYS A 383 -0.99 13.26 -15.03
N ASP A 384 -1.69 13.37 -16.16
CA ASP A 384 -2.71 14.40 -16.36
C ASP A 384 -4.07 13.89 -15.84
N LEU A 385 -4.20 13.82 -14.53
CA LEU A 385 -5.39 13.41 -13.81
C LEU A 385 -6.05 14.61 -13.13
N LYS A 386 -7.35 14.81 -13.38
CA LYS A 386 -8.21 15.73 -12.64
C LYS A 386 -9.10 14.97 -11.66
N TYR A 387 -9.28 15.54 -10.47
CA TYR A 387 -10.33 15.13 -9.54
C TYR A 387 -11.48 16.11 -9.70
N ILE A 388 -12.68 15.60 -9.96
CA ILE A 388 -13.89 16.41 -10.26
C ILE A 388 -15.03 16.05 -9.32
N ASP A 389 -16.12 16.81 -9.39
CA ASP A 389 -17.26 16.59 -8.50
C ASP A 389 -17.98 15.25 -8.83
N PRO A 390 -18.41 14.47 -7.83
CA PRO A 390 -19.18 13.25 -8.07
C PRO A 390 -20.43 13.51 -8.91
N GLY A 391 -20.65 12.65 -9.91
CA GLY A 391 -21.76 12.77 -10.85
C GLY A 391 -21.55 13.78 -11.99
N THR A 392 -20.42 14.51 -11.98
CA THR A 392 -20.04 15.40 -13.09
C THR A 392 -19.04 14.72 -14.03
N PHE A 393 -18.65 15.39 -15.11
CA PHE A 393 -17.60 14.92 -16.01
C PHE A 393 -16.79 16.10 -16.57
N GLU A 394 -15.59 15.80 -17.05
CA GLU A 394 -14.74 16.76 -17.77
C GLU A 394 -14.76 16.42 -19.27
N GLU A 395 -15.14 17.40 -20.09
CA GLU A 395 -15.12 17.29 -21.55
C GLU A 395 -13.71 17.04 -22.10
N GLY A 396 -13.62 16.21 -23.14
CA GLY A 396 -12.36 15.83 -23.82
C GLY A 396 -11.50 14.81 -23.07
N ARG A 397 -11.87 14.43 -21.84
CA ARG A 397 -11.13 13.46 -21.02
C ARG A 397 -11.75 12.07 -21.04
N ILE A 398 -10.98 11.10 -20.55
CA ILE A 398 -11.48 9.78 -20.15
C ILE A 398 -11.91 9.89 -18.68
N ASN A 399 -13.22 9.89 -18.45
CA ASN A 399 -13.85 9.99 -17.14
C ASN A 399 -13.96 8.59 -16.53
N LEU A 400 -13.42 8.41 -15.33
CA LEU A 400 -13.41 7.17 -14.57
C LEU A 400 -14.35 7.34 -13.38
N ASP A 401 -15.23 6.36 -13.16
CA ASP A 401 -16.05 6.31 -11.95
C ASP A 401 -16.87 7.59 -11.71
N THR A 402 -17.33 8.19 -12.81
CA THR A 402 -18.09 9.45 -12.85
C THR A 402 -18.67 9.69 -14.24
N GLY A 403 -19.70 10.53 -14.31
CA GLY A 403 -20.34 10.97 -15.56
C GLY A 403 -21.75 10.40 -15.78
N GLY A 404 -22.23 9.53 -14.90
CA GLY A 404 -23.61 9.01 -14.95
C GLY A 404 -23.85 8.08 -16.13
N LYS A 405 -22.82 7.37 -16.58
CA LYS A 405 -22.90 6.42 -17.70
C LYS A 405 -22.72 5.00 -17.20
N ASP A 406 -23.34 4.05 -17.88
CA ASP A 406 -23.05 2.62 -17.65
C ASP A 406 -22.10 2.10 -18.73
N GLY A 407 -21.01 1.45 -18.28
CA GLY A 407 -20.11 0.72 -19.16
C GLY A 407 -18.90 1.53 -19.61
N VAL A 408 -18.40 1.17 -20.79
CA VAL A 408 -17.38 1.94 -21.50
C VAL A 408 -18.08 2.64 -22.65
N VAL A 409 -18.05 3.97 -22.65
CA VAL A 409 -18.75 4.80 -23.64
C VAL A 409 -17.78 5.80 -24.23
N ALA A 410 -17.76 5.91 -25.56
CA ALA A 410 -16.97 6.88 -26.29
C ALA A 410 -17.95 7.85 -27.00
N GLU A 411 -17.98 9.10 -26.58
CA GLU A 411 -18.87 10.13 -27.13
C GLU A 411 -18.08 11.12 -28.00
N ASP A 412 -18.59 11.37 -29.21
CA ASP A 412 -18.09 12.45 -30.07
C ASP A 412 -18.89 13.73 -29.76
N PHE A 413 -18.22 14.75 -29.21
CA PHE A 413 -18.79 16.10 -29.11
C PHE A 413 -18.28 16.97 -30.27
N ASP A 414 -19.21 17.67 -30.94
CA ASP A 414 -18.97 18.44 -32.16
C ASP A 414 -18.40 19.85 -31.92
N LYS A 415 -17.97 20.44 -33.05
CA LYS A 415 -17.37 21.75 -33.40
C LYS A 415 -15.91 21.97 -33.03
N GLU A 416 -15.39 21.32 -31.98
CA GLU A 416 -13.97 21.46 -31.60
C GLU A 416 -13.21 20.12 -31.47
N ASN A 417 -13.79 18.98 -31.87
CA ASN A 417 -13.15 17.65 -31.82
C ASN A 417 -12.69 17.20 -30.41
N LYS A 418 -13.36 17.61 -29.33
CA LYS A 418 -13.04 17.12 -27.97
C LYS A 418 -13.76 15.79 -27.74
N LYS A 419 -13.01 14.71 -27.80
CA LYS A 419 -13.55 13.33 -27.73
C LYS A 419 -13.62 12.89 -26.27
N THR A 420 -14.81 12.79 -25.71
CA THR A 420 -15.02 12.44 -24.30
C THR A 420 -15.26 10.94 -24.20
N ALA A 421 -14.73 10.31 -23.16
CA ALA A 421 -15.03 8.90 -22.88
C ALA A 421 -15.38 8.71 -21.41
N PHE A 422 -16.08 7.62 -21.13
CA PHE A 422 -16.55 7.26 -19.80
C PHE A 422 -16.25 5.79 -19.55
N ILE A 423 -15.76 5.49 -18.36
CA ILE A 423 -15.66 4.14 -17.81
C ILE A 423 -16.33 4.22 -16.44
N ASP A 424 -17.62 3.95 -16.41
CA ASP A 424 -18.50 4.32 -15.31
C ASP A 424 -19.60 3.27 -15.09
N HIS A 425 -20.24 3.30 -13.92
CA HIS A 425 -21.27 2.35 -13.49
C HIS A 425 -22.44 3.04 -12.75
N HIS A 426 -22.62 4.33 -13.00
CA HIS A 426 -23.65 5.16 -12.37
C HIS A 426 -24.84 5.46 -13.32
N GLY A 427 -24.95 4.76 -14.44
CA GLY A 427 -26.07 4.91 -15.36
C GLY A 427 -27.36 4.31 -14.79
N GLU A 428 -28.51 4.70 -15.35
CA GLU A 428 -29.83 4.18 -14.94
C GLU A 428 -29.93 2.65 -15.10
N GLU A 429 -29.29 2.12 -16.15
CA GLU A 429 -29.21 0.68 -16.46
C GLU A 429 -28.13 -0.07 -15.66
N SER A 430 -27.38 0.62 -14.79
CA SER A 430 -26.29 0.00 -14.04
C SER A 430 -26.81 -0.94 -12.98
N LEU A 431 -26.30 -2.18 -12.99
CA LEU A 431 -26.61 -3.19 -11.99
C LEU A 431 -25.79 -3.00 -10.71
N ALA A 432 -26.39 -3.39 -9.58
CA ALA A 432 -25.81 -3.34 -8.24
C ALA A 432 -24.69 -4.37 -7.99
N ASP A 433 -24.19 -5.04 -9.04
CA ASP A 433 -23.09 -6.00 -9.00
C ASP A 433 -21.90 -5.54 -9.87
N SER A 434 -21.83 -4.24 -10.19
CA SER A 434 -20.80 -3.67 -11.06
C SER A 434 -20.08 -2.48 -10.43
N SER A 435 -18.87 -2.21 -10.91
CA SER A 435 -18.00 -1.10 -10.50
C SER A 435 -17.18 -0.60 -11.69
N ALA A 436 -16.72 0.65 -11.65
CA ALA A 436 -15.84 1.21 -12.66
C ALA A 436 -14.51 0.45 -12.75
N THR A 437 -13.98 -0.06 -11.63
CA THR A 437 -12.80 -0.93 -11.59
C THR A 437 -13.02 -2.21 -12.39
N ALA A 438 -14.17 -2.86 -12.22
CA ALA A 438 -14.49 -4.08 -12.95
C ALA A 438 -14.59 -3.83 -14.46
N LYS A 439 -15.25 -2.73 -14.85
CA LYS A 439 -15.36 -2.31 -16.26
C LYS A 439 -14.00 -1.94 -16.85
N THR A 440 -13.17 -1.22 -16.10
CA THR A 440 -11.78 -0.88 -16.47
C THR A 440 -10.95 -2.13 -16.68
N TYR A 441 -11.00 -3.08 -15.74
CA TYR A 441 -10.23 -4.32 -15.81
C TYR A 441 -10.60 -5.14 -17.05
N ARG A 442 -11.90 -5.39 -17.24
CA ARG A 442 -12.42 -6.13 -18.39
C ARG A 442 -11.98 -5.51 -19.70
N MET A 443 -12.17 -4.20 -19.85
CA MET A 443 -11.75 -3.45 -21.04
C MET A 443 -10.24 -3.57 -21.31
N LEU A 444 -9.40 -3.40 -20.29
CA LEU A 444 -7.94 -3.51 -20.46
C LEU A 444 -7.49 -4.93 -20.83
N VAL A 445 -8.13 -5.95 -20.28
CA VAL A 445 -7.86 -7.36 -20.63
C VAL A 445 -8.31 -7.65 -22.07
N ASP A 446 -9.53 -7.26 -22.43
CA ASP A 446 -10.09 -7.55 -23.75
C ASP A 446 -9.36 -6.79 -24.88
N LEU A 447 -8.74 -5.64 -24.58
CA LEU A 447 -7.86 -4.90 -25.50
C LEU A 447 -6.42 -5.44 -25.55
N GLY A 448 -6.07 -6.45 -24.75
CA GLY A 448 -4.69 -6.95 -24.64
C GLY A 448 -3.71 -5.96 -23.99
N LEU A 449 -4.22 -4.93 -23.30
CA LEU A 449 -3.40 -3.95 -22.58
C LEU A 449 -2.90 -4.50 -21.23
N LEU A 450 -3.63 -5.47 -20.68
CA LEU A 450 -3.34 -6.15 -19.42
C LEU A 450 -3.58 -7.65 -19.59
N GLU A 451 -2.73 -8.48 -18.99
CA GLU A 451 -2.95 -9.92 -18.96
C GLU A 451 -4.00 -10.28 -17.91
N LYS A 452 -4.91 -11.21 -18.25
CA LYS A 452 -5.85 -11.75 -17.28
C LYS A 452 -5.08 -12.49 -16.18
N ASN A 453 -5.44 -12.26 -14.92
CA ASN A 453 -4.70 -12.79 -13.78
C ASN A 453 -5.67 -13.09 -12.62
N PRO A 454 -5.69 -14.32 -12.08
CA PRO A 454 -6.59 -14.68 -10.98
C PRO A 454 -6.48 -13.79 -9.73
N LYS A 455 -5.29 -13.25 -9.44
CA LYS A 455 -5.09 -12.33 -8.31
C LYS A 455 -5.70 -10.94 -8.56
N LEU A 456 -5.69 -10.49 -9.83
CA LEU A 456 -6.39 -9.27 -10.21
C LEU A 456 -7.90 -9.50 -10.27
N ASP A 457 -8.36 -10.67 -10.72
CA ASP A 457 -9.78 -11.06 -10.67
C ASP A 457 -10.30 -10.96 -9.22
N GLU A 458 -9.56 -11.49 -8.23
CA GLU A 458 -9.94 -11.37 -6.81
C GLU A 458 -9.88 -9.93 -6.28
N MET A 459 -8.90 -9.12 -6.71
CA MET A 459 -8.85 -7.70 -6.34
C MET A 459 -10.07 -6.95 -6.88
N VAL A 460 -10.41 -7.16 -8.15
CA VAL A 460 -11.54 -6.52 -8.83
C VAL A 460 -12.85 -6.93 -8.15
N LYS A 461 -13.01 -8.23 -7.86
CA LYS A 461 -14.15 -8.74 -7.10
C LYS A 461 -14.27 -8.09 -5.72
N PHE A 462 -13.15 -7.95 -5.01
CA PHE A 462 -13.13 -7.26 -3.72
C PHE A 462 -13.58 -5.80 -3.83
N VAL A 463 -13.04 -5.04 -4.79
CA VAL A 463 -13.44 -3.63 -5.01
C VAL A 463 -14.93 -3.54 -5.34
N ASN A 464 -15.41 -4.38 -6.25
CA ASN A 464 -16.82 -4.46 -6.64
C ASN A 464 -17.74 -4.73 -5.45
N GLN A 465 -17.37 -5.68 -4.57
CA GLN A 465 -18.15 -5.99 -3.38
C GLN A 465 -18.16 -4.86 -2.34
N VAL A 466 -17.03 -4.15 -2.18
CA VAL A 466 -16.95 -3.01 -1.27
C VAL A 466 -17.80 -1.85 -1.77
N ASP A 467 -17.70 -1.55 -3.06
CA ASP A 467 -18.42 -0.42 -3.67
C ASP A 467 -19.95 -0.60 -3.66
N ASN A 468 -20.41 -1.84 -3.83
CA ASN A 468 -21.83 -2.18 -3.72
C ASN A 468 -22.29 -2.50 -2.28
N ALA A 469 -21.38 -2.45 -1.28
CA ALA A 469 -21.64 -2.86 0.10
C ALA A 469 -22.27 -4.27 0.20
N GLN A 470 -21.88 -5.18 -0.69
CA GLN A 470 -22.40 -6.55 -0.84
C GLN A 470 -21.40 -7.62 -0.36
N TYR A 471 -20.44 -7.22 0.47
CA TYR A 471 -19.48 -8.19 0.98
C TYR A 471 -20.16 -9.16 1.96
N PRO A 472 -20.01 -10.49 1.78
CA PRO A 472 -20.71 -11.46 2.61
C PRO A 472 -20.24 -11.42 4.07
N LYS A 473 -21.16 -11.73 5.00
CA LYS A 473 -20.89 -11.84 6.46
C LYS A 473 -20.39 -10.53 7.09
N ILE A 474 -21.00 -9.40 6.71
CA ILE A 474 -20.66 -8.07 7.21
C ILE A 474 -20.73 -7.96 8.72
N GLU A 475 -21.67 -8.66 9.34
CA GLU A 475 -21.86 -8.74 10.79
C GLU A 475 -20.61 -9.34 11.47
N THR A 476 -19.98 -10.33 10.83
CA THR A 476 -18.84 -11.05 11.42
C THR A 476 -17.55 -10.24 11.33
N TYR A 477 -17.27 -9.60 10.18
CA TYR A 477 -16.00 -8.88 10.02
C TYR A 477 -16.06 -7.44 10.51
N PHE A 478 -17.24 -6.82 10.66
CA PHE A 478 -17.33 -5.43 11.13
C PHE A 478 -16.75 -5.25 12.54
N GLU A 479 -16.91 -6.26 13.40
CA GLU A 479 -16.33 -6.27 14.75
C GLU A 479 -14.80 -6.10 14.72
N ASN A 480 -14.17 -6.73 13.73
CA ASN A 480 -12.73 -6.68 13.48
C ASN A 480 -12.33 -5.72 12.37
N SER A 481 -13.24 -4.87 11.88
CA SER A 481 -13.01 -3.98 10.73
C SER A 481 -11.79 -3.08 10.89
N HIS A 482 -11.45 -2.72 12.12
CA HIS A 482 -10.27 -1.94 12.45
C HIS A 482 -8.95 -2.65 12.13
N LYS A 483 -8.94 -3.96 11.87
CA LYS A 483 -7.74 -4.75 11.57
C LYS A 483 -7.77 -5.46 10.23
N THR A 484 -8.78 -5.26 9.38
CA THR A 484 -8.91 -5.98 8.11
C THR A 484 -8.75 -5.04 6.92
N ILE A 485 -8.35 -5.56 5.76
CA ILE A 485 -8.28 -4.75 4.53
C ILE A 485 -9.65 -4.19 4.17
N ILE A 486 -10.69 -5.02 4.29
CA ILE A 486 -12.07 -4.60 4.03
C ILE A 486 -12.54 -3.49 4.95
N GLY A 487 -12.27 -3.59 6.25
CA GLY A 487 -12.70 -2.56 7.20
C GLY A 487 -11.86 -1.27 7.11
N LEU A 488 -10.64 -1.36 6.59
CA LEU A 488 -9.75 -0.23 6.37
C LEU A 488 -9.74 0.29 4.93
N GLN A 489 -10.70 -0.14 4.12
CA GLN A 489 -10.74 0.13 2.67
C GLN A 489 -10.69 1.63 2.33
N ASN A 490 -11.34 2.48 3.13
CA ASN A 490 -11.31 3.94 2.95
C ASN A 490 -9.90 4.55 3.10
N TYR A 491 -9.00 3.86 3.79
CA TYR A 491 -7.66 4.35 4.12
C TYR A 491 -6.57 3.74 3.25
N ILE A 492 -6.84 2.65 2.52
CA ILE A 492 -5.81 1.98 1.73
C ILE A 492 -5.44 2.84 0.51
N HIS A 493 -4.14 2.93 0.25
CA HIS A 493 -3.62 3.53 -0.97
C HIS A 493 -3.73 2.53 -2.13
N GLY A 494 -4.07 2.98 -3.34
CA GLY A 494 -4.27 2.09 -4.50
C GLY A 494 -3.10 1.13 -4.74
N SER A 495 -1.87 1.66 -4.79
CA SER A 495 -0.69 0.81 -4.95
C SER A 495 -0.49 -0.23 -3.84
N LYS A 496 -0.98 0.03 -2.62
CA LYS A 496 -0.94 -0.93 -1.49
C LYS A 496 -2.02 -2.00 -1.64
N LEU A 497 -3.18 -1.66 -2.18
CA LEU A 497 -4.23 -2.61 -2.56
C LEU A 497 -3.71 -3.63 -3.60
N VAL A 498 -3.12 -3.15 -4.71
CA VAL A 498 -2.53 -4.03 -5.72
C VAL A 498 -1.45 -4.92 -5.10
N ASN A 499 -0.57 -4.36 -4.28
CA ASN A 499 0.48 -5.15 -3.63
C ASN A 499 -0.09 -6.22 -2.68
N PHE A 500 -1.18 -5.94 -1.97
CA PHE A 500 -1.84 -6.93 -1.13
C PHE A 500 -2.29 -8.14 -1.95
N PHE A 501 -3.09 -7.93 -3.00
CA PHE A 501 -3.58 -9.04 -3.82
C PHE A 501 -2.48 -9.74 -4.64
N MET A 502 -1.56 -8.96 -5.22
CA MET A 502 -0.56 -9.51 -6.14
C MET A 502 0.61 -10.20 -5.42
N LYS A 503 1.04 -9.68 -4.27
CA LYS A 503 2.31 -10.05 -3.63
C LYS A 503 2.17 -10.64 -2.24
N ASP A 504 1.03 -10.49 -1.58
CA ASP A 504 0.83 -11.18 -0.30
C ASP A 504 0.63 -12.68 -0.54
N ASN A 505 1.09 -13.49 0.42
CA ASN A 505 0.95 -14.94 0.37
C ASN A 505 -0.47 -15.38 0.78
N ASN A 506 -1.19 -14.53 1.51
CA ASN A 506 -2.57 -14.76 1.91
C ASN A 506 -3.39 -13.47 1.69
N PRO A 507 -3.87 -13.20 0.46
CA PRO A 507 -4.60 -11.98 0.13
C PRO A 507 -6.10 -12.03 0.51
N ASP A 508 -6.44 -12.63 1.65
CA ASP A 508 -7.83 -12.61 2.18
C ASP A 508 -8.13 -11.25 2.81
N PRO A 509 -9.03 -10.42 2.25
CA PRO A 509 -9.27 -9.07 2.75
C PRO A 509 -10.01 -9.03 4.11
N THR A 510 -10.53 -10.17 4.57
CA THR A 510 -11.26 -10.30 5.86
C THR A 510 -10.38 -10.76 7.01
N ARG A 511 -9.19 -11.27 6.73
CA ARG A 511 -8.28 -11.72 7.80
C ARG A 511 -7.80 -10.53 8.61
N GLU A 512 -7.53 -10.78 9.89
CA GLU A 512 -6.86 -9.79 10.73
C GLU A 512 -5.42 -9.57 10.26
N LEU A 513 -5.04 -8.29 10.18
CA LEU A 513 -3.70 -7.83 9.91
C LEU A 513 -2.95 -7.67 11.22
N SER A 514 -1.73 -8.17 11.26
CA SER A 514 -0.79 -7.86 12.33
C SER A 514 -0.37 -6.38 12.29
N GLU A 515 0.17 -5.85 13.38
CA GLU A 515 0.67 -4.47 13.41
C GLU A 515 1.75 -4.21 12.33
N GLY A 516 2.61 -5.21 12.06
CA GLY A 516 3.59 -5.14 10.99
C GLY A 516 2.95 -5.00 9.61
N GLU A 517 1.85 -5.70 9.38
CA GLU A 517 1.07 -5.58 8.13
C GLU A 517 0.30 -4.26 8.06
N LEU A 518 -0.26 -3.77 9.17
CA LEU A 518 -0.88 -2.46 9.24
C LEU A 518 0.12 -1.35 8.85
N LYS A 519 1.38 -1.47 9.27
CA LYS A 519 2.48 -0.59 8.82
C LYS A 519 2.83 -0.82 7.34
N LYS A 520 3.00 -2.08 6.90
CA LYS A 520 3.31 -2.46 5.50
C LYS A 520 2.33 -1.84 4.50
N TYR A 521 1.04 -1.87 4.83
CA TYR A 521 -0.05 -1.39 3.99
C TYR A 521 -0.43 0.08 4.21
N GLY A 522 0.25 0.78 5.12
CA GLY A 522 0.10 2.23 5.28
C GLY A 522 -1.07 2.66 6.14
N PHE A 523 -1.61 1.77 6.98
CA PHE A 523 -2.63 2.10 7.97
C PHE A 523 -2.03 2.70 9.24
N ILE A 524 -0.76 2.39 9.53
CA ILE A 524 0.01 2.99 10.62
C ILE A 524 1.28 3.59 10.03
N TYR A 525 1.45 4.91 10.19
CA TYR A 525 2.62 5.61 9.67
C TYR A 525 2.94 6.88 10.49
N PRO A 526 4.20 7.35 10.49
CA PRO A 526 4.56 8.63 11.11
C PRO A 526 3.83 9.79 10.40
N GLY A 527 3.27 10.70 11.17
CA GLY A 527 2.63 11.91 10.65
C GLY A 527 3.62 12.80 9.90
N VAL A 528 3.11 13.52 8.90
CA VAL A 528 3.86 14.47 8.06
C VAL A 528 3.29 15.88 8.20
N GLY A 529 4.08 16.89 7.82
CA GLY A 529 3.68 18.30 7.91
C GLY A 529 3.35 18.72 9.35
N ASP A 530 2.18 19.31 9.55
CA ASP A 530 1.68 19.75 10.87
C ASP A 530 1.53 18.62 11.89
N LYS A 531 1.57 17.35 11.43
CA LYS A 531 1.50 16.15 12.27
C LYS A 531 2.85 15.48 12.48
N LYS A 532 3.95 16.11 12.09
CA LYS A 532 5.30 15.56 12.27
C LYS A 532 5.55 15.24 13.75
N GLY A 533 6.05 14.02 14.02
CA GLY A 533 6.29 13.53 15.37
C GLY A 533 5.10 12.78 16.01
N THR A 534 3.94 12.74 15.35
CA THR A 534 2.81 11.90 15.78
C THR A 534 2.77 10.59 15.01
N ILE A 535 2.03 9.59 15.50
CA ILE A 535 1.70 8.37 14.74
C ILE A 535 0.27 8.52 14.23
N VAL A 536 0.09 8.43 12.92
CA VAL A 536 -1.25 8.31 12.32
C VAL A 536 -1.64 6.84 12.32
N ASN A 537 -2.67 6.50 13.09
CA ASN A 537 -3.19 5.14 13.21
C ASN A 537 -4.63 5.05 12.68
N ARG A 538 -4.78 4.59 11.44
CA ARG A 538 -6.08 4.42 10.78
C ARG A 538 -6.86 3.23 11.34
N SER A 539 -6.16 2.22 11.83
CA SER A 539 -6.77 1.11 12.57
C SER A 539 -7.52 1.62 13.79
N GLU A 540 -6.86 2.45 14.61
CA GLU A 540 -7.50 3.03 15.80
C GLU A 540 -8.66 3.97 15.45
N ASN A 541 -8.54 4.76 14.37
CA ASN A 541 -9.66 5.58 13.89
C ASN A 541 -10.86 4.71 13.49
N GLN A 542 -10.62 3.59 12.81
CA GLN A 542 -11.67 2.67 12.40
C GLN A 542 -12.29 1.95 13.60
N ARG A 543 -11.49 1.64 14.63
CA ARG A 543 -12.00 1.10 15.90
C ARG A 543 -12.98 2.05 16.55
N ASN A 544 -12.62 3.32 16.65
CA ASN A 544 -13.49 4.38 17.16
C ASN A 544 -14.78 4.53 16.32
N VAL A 545 -14.68 4.43 14.99
CA VAL A 545 -15.85 4.43 14.10
C VAL A 545 -16.79 3.26 14.42
N LYS A 546 -16.23 2.04 14.57
CA LYS A 546 -17.01 0.85 14.93
C LYS A 546 -17.74 1.04 16.26
N GLU A 547 -17.01 1.39 17.32
CA GLU A 547 -17.54 1.51 18.68
C GLU A 547 -18.65 2.57 18.74
N LYS A 548 -18.41 3.76 18.17
CA LYS A 548 -19.42 4.83 18.12
C LYS A 548 -20.63 4.47 17.27
N SER A 549 -20.44 3.75 16.17
CA SER A 549 -21.57 3.34 15.33
C SER A 549 -22.45 2.34 16.07
N LYS A 550 -21.86 1.39 16.79
CA LYS A 550 -22.60 0.43 17.63
C LYS A 550 -23.40 1.15 18.72
N GLU A 551 -22.76 2.02 19.49
CA GLU A 551 -23.44 2.80 20.54
C GLU A 551 -24.60 3.64 19.98
N SER A 552 -24.39 4.25 18.81
CA SER A 552 -25.42 5.08 18.17
C SER A 552 -26.59 4.25 17.67
N LEU A 553 -26.35 3.08 17.07
CA LEU A 553 -27.40 2.19 16.58
C LEU A 553 -28.21 1.57 17.73
N GLU A 554 -27.57 1.16 18.82
CA GLU A 554 -28.26 0.68 20.03
C GLU A 554 -29.15 1.77 20.66
N ARG A 555 -28.71 3.03 20.63
CA ARG A 555 -29.52 4.17 21.06
C ARG A 555 -30.69 4.41 20.10
N MET A 556 -30.43 4.42 18.79
CA MET A 556 -31.44 4.62 17.75
C MET A 556 -32.55 3.57 17.81
N GLU A 557 -32.20 2.29 18.05
CA GLU A 557 -33.19 1.22 18.24
C GLU A 557 -34.12 1.52 19.42
N LYS A 558 -33.56 1.91 20.58
CA LYS A 558 -34.34 2.26 21.78
C LYS A 558 -35.21 3.51 21.60
N GLU A 559 -34.78 4.42 20.74
CA GLU A 559 -35.48 5.68 20.48
C GLU A 559 -36.54 5.56 19.37
N GLY A 560 -36.70 4.38 18.75
CA GLY A 560 -37.68 4.15 17.69
C GLY A 560 -37.23 4.57 16.29
N PHE A 561 -35.92 4.84 16.09
CA PHE A 561 -35.35 5.19 14.78
C PHE A 561 -34.96 3.97 13.93
N ILE A 562 -35.23 2.75 14.41
CA ILE A 562 -35.12 1.54 13.61
C ILE A 562 -36.53 0.96 13.45
N ILE A 563 -37.03 0.98 12.22
CA ILE A 563 -38.37 0.51 11.86
C ILE A 563 -38.30 -0.75 11.00
N THR A 564 -39.44 -1.41 10.79
CA THR A 564 -39.55 -2.61 9.94
C THR A 564 -40.35 -2.32 8.68
N SER A 565 -39.94 -2.95 7.58
CA SER A 565 -40.62 -2.99 6.30
C SER A 565 -40.64 -4.44 5.78
N ASP A 566 -41.78 -4.87 5.26
CA ASP A 566 -41.91 -6.19 4.61
C ASP A 566 -40.96 -6.31 3.41
N ARG A 567 -40.75 -5.19 2.69
CA ARG A 567 -39.95 -5.15 1.46
C ARG A 567 -38.48 -4.83 1.71
N TYR A 568 -38.19 -3.91 2.63
CA TYR A 568 -36.84 -3.39 2.85
C TYR A 568 -36.21 -3.85 4.16
N GLY A 569 -36.85 -4.80 4.85
CA GLY A 569 -36.35 -5.37 6.10
C GLY A 569 -36.30 -4.35 7.22
N LYS A 570 -35.25 -4.41 8.06
CA LYS A 570 -35.04 -3.39 9.11
C LYS A 570 -34.42 -2.13 8.51
N ILE A 571 -35.04 -0.98 8.74
CA ILE A 571 -34.61 0.32 8.22
C ILE A 571 -34.11 1.18 9.38
N ALA A 572 -32.84 1.57 9.37
CA ALA A 572 -32.30 2.58 10.26
C ALA A 572 -32.55 3.99 9.69
N VAL A 573 -33.09 4.91 10.49
CA VAL A 573 -33.44 6.27 10.09
C VAL A 573 -32.56 7.27 10.83
N SER A 574 -31.57 7.83 10.13
CA SER A 574 -30.63 8.82 10.66
C SER A 574 -31.04 10.23 10.28
N ILE A 575 -31.50 11.02 11.26
CA ILE A 575 -31.83 12.44 11.07
C ILE A 575 -30.59 13.28 11.42
N GLU A 576 -30.02 13.97 10.43
CA GLU A 576 -28.85 14.84 10.57
C GLU A 576 -29.29 16.31 10.54
N ASN A 577 -29.11 17.02 11.66
CA ASN A 577 -29.51 18.43 11.78
C ASN A 577 -28.33 19.40 11.72
N GLY A 578 -27.25 19.07 11.01
CA GLY A 578 -26.10 19.95 10.75
C GLY A 578 -25.21 20.34 11.95
N ILE A 579 -25.67 20.21 13.19
CA ILE A 579 -24.89 20.47 14.42
C ILE A 579 -24.21 19.20 14.94
N GLU A 580 -24.88 18.06 14.84
CA GLU A 580 -24.31 16.77 15.22
C GLU A 580 -23.55 16.15 14.04
N LYS A 581 -22.34 15.64 14.32
CA LYS A 581 -21.60 14.79 13.38
C LYS A 581 -22.48 13.61 12.98
N LYS A 582 -22.26 13.07 11.77
CA LYS A 582 -22.87 11.81 11.27
C LYS A 582 -23.29 10.90 12.41
N ASN A 583 -24.60 10.70 12.56
CA ASN A 583 -25.16 9.87 13.63
C ASN A 583 -24.66 8.43 13.56
N ILE A 584 -24.26 7.97 12.37
CA ILE A 584 -23.71 6.63 12.14
C ILE A 584 -22.39 6.78 11.37
N PRO A 585 -21.23 6.92 12.05
CA PRO A 585 -19.94 7.14 11.37
C PRO A 585 -19.55 6.07 10.35
N GLY A 586 -19.96 4.82 10.56
CA GLY A 586 -19.73 3.71 9.63
C GLY A 586 -20.75 3.57 8.50
N ASP A 587 -21.74 4.46 8.42
CA ASP A 587 -22.77 4.51 7.36
C ASP A 587 -23.46 3.14 7.18
N ILE A 588 -23.91 2.82 5.97
CA ILE A 588 -24.61 1.58 5.61
C ILE A 588 -23.88 0.31 6.06
N LEU A 589 -22.54 0.29 6.11
CA LEU A 589 -21.79 -0.89 6.55
C LEU A 589 -22.01 -1.19 8.04
N ALA A 590 -22.07 -0.15 8.88
CA ALA A 590 -22.37 -0.32 10.29
C ALA A 590 -23.84 -0.73 10.52
N VAL A 591 -24.76 -0.15 9.74
CA VAL A 591 -26.19 -0.49 9.76
C VAL A 591 -26.41 -1.95 9.42
N LYS A 592 -25.79 -2.44 8.34
CA LYS A 592 -25.84 -3.86 7.97
C LYS A 592 -25.21 -4.76 9.02
N ALA A 593 -24.06 -4.39 9.57
CA ALA A 593 -23.42 -5.15 10.63
C ALA A 593 -24.27 -5.25 11.91
N PHE A 594 -25.12 -4.26 12.16
CA PHE A 594 -26.09 -4.26 13.26
C PHE A 594 -27.36 -5.09 12.97
N GLY A 595 -27.49 -5.63 11.76
CA GLY A 595 -28.62 -6.45 11.33
C GLY A 595 -29.77 -5.65 10.72
N CYS A 596 -29.50 -4.44 10.23
CA CYS A 596 -30.46 -3.67 9.43
C CYS A 596 -30.17 -3.84 7.93
N ASP A 597 -31.22 -3.84 7.12
CA ASP A 597 -31.11 -4.06 5.67
C ASP A 597 -31.03 -2.75 4.88
N SER A 598 -31.49 -1.66 5.49
CA SER A 598 -31.63 -0.36 4.84
C SER A 598 -31.27 0.80 5.76
N LEU A 599 -30.81 1.89 5.16
CA LEU A 599 -30.48 3.15 5.81
C LEU A 599 -31.15 4.31 5.07
N VAL A 600 -31.85 5.14 5.82
CA VAL A 600 -32.32 6.46 5.38
C VAL A 600 -31.52 7.52 6.15
N ILE A 601 -30.78 8.36 5.43
CA ILE A 601 -30.16 9.56 5.98
C ILE A 601 -31.01 10.76 5.54
N TRP A 602 -31.53 11.50 6.51
CA TRP A 602 -32.39 12.66 6.31
C TRP A 602 -31.68 13.90 6.83
N ASN A 603 -31.38 14.88 5.98
CA ASN A 603 -30.72 16.12 6.38
C ASN A 603 -31.47 17.34 5.83
N PRO A 604 -32.51 17.79 6.55
CA PRO A 604 -33.37 18.87 6.07
C PRO A 604 -32.63 20.20 5.94
N ARG A 605 -31.65 20.47 6.81
CA ARG A 605 -30.88 21.74 6.80
C ARG A 605 -29.99 21.89 5.58
N GLU A 606 -29.45 20.79 5.08
CA GLU A 606 -28.63 20.81 3.88
C GLU A 606 -29.43 20.51 2.61
N ASN A 607 -30.76 20.42 2.69
CA ASN A 607 -31.64 20.01 1.59
C ASN A 607 -31.26 18.66 0.96
N LYS A 608 -30.91 17.66 1.79
CA LYS A 608 -30.40 16.36 1.31
C LYS A 608 -31.13 15.18 1.95
N PHE A 609 -31.19 14.11 1.19
CA PHE A 609 -31.47 12.79 1.72
C PHE A 609 -30.76 11.71 0.92
N LYS A 610 -30.54 10.57 1.57
CA LYS A 610 -29.97 9.37 0.95
C LYS A 610 -30.71 8.15 1.48
N ILE A 611 -31.15 7.31 0.56
CA ILE A 611 -31.71 5.98 0.81
C ILE A 611 -30.68 4.97 0.31
N SER A 612 -30.43 3.92 1.09
CA SER A 612 -29.56 2.81 0.69
C SER A 612 -30.15 1.51 1.21
N THR A 613 -30.38 0.55 0.33
CA THR A 613 -31.11 -0.70 0.63
C THR A 613 -30.35 -1.92 0.13
N ASN A 614 -30.72 -3.10 0.62
CA ASN A 614 -30.32 -4.39 0.02
C ASN A 614 -31.20 -4.77 -1.19
N ASN A 615 -32.46 -4.31 -1.19
CA ASN A 615 -33.46 -4.65 -2.20
C ASN A 615 -33.68 -3.48 -3.16
N GLU A 616 -34.12 -3.77 -4.38
CA GLU A 616 -34.42 -2.75 -5.38
C GLU A 616 -35.49 -1.76 -4.88
N ILE A 617 -35.21 -0.47 -5.03
CA ILE A 617 -36.13 0.64 -4.83
C ILE A 617 -37.01 0.71 -6.07
N THR A 618 -38.29 0.36 -5.95
CA THR A 618 -39.21 0.34 -7.11
C THR A 618 -40.08 1.58 -7.18
N GLU A 619 -40.31 2.23 -6.04
CA GLU A 619 -40.96 3.53 -5.98
C GLU A 619 -40.10 4.67 -6.56
N GLU A 620 -40.77 5.75 -6.93
CA GLU A 620 -40.16 7.01 -7.34
C GLU A 620 -40.42 8.10 -6.32
N TYR A 621 -39.45 9.01 -6.18
CA TYR A 621 -39.55 10.20 -5.34
C TYR A 621 -39.52 11.45 -6.23
N SER A 622 -40.20 12.51 -5.81
CA SER A 622 -40.27 13.77 -6.56
C SER A 622 -38.93 14.48 -6.70
N GLN A 623 -37.93 14.07 -5.92
CA GLN A 623 -36.60 14.67 -5.89
C GLN A 623 -35.52 13.61 -5.71
N GLY A 624 -34.29 13.96 -6.08
CA GLY A 624 -33.15 13.06 -6.08
C GLY A 624 -33.13 12.12 -7.28
N VAL A 625 -32.10 11.29 -7.36
CA VAL A 625 -31.90 10.34 -8.46
C VAL A 625 -31.71 8.93 -7.92
N LYS A 626 -32.28 7.96 -8.65
CA LYS A 626 -32.04 6.54 -8.41
C LYS A 626 -30.63 6.19 -8.92
N VAL A 627 -29.88 5.43 -8.12
CA VAL A 627 -28.52 4.98 -8.44
C VAL A 627 -28.45 3.48 -8.21
N ARG A 628 -28.15 2.72 -9.27
CA ARG A 628 -28.00 1.25 -9.26
C ARG A 628 -29.23 0.48 -8.74
N GLY A 629 -30.42 1.07 -8.81
CA GLY A 629 -31.66 0.47 -8.29
C GLY A 629 -31.76 0.39 -6.75
N ILE A 630 -30.66 0.45 -6.00
CA ILE A 630 -30.61 0.21 -4.55
C ILE A 630 -30.28 1.46 -3.72
N MET A 631 -30.05 2.59 -4.38
CA MET A 631 -29.85 3.88 -3.73
C MET A 631 -30.73 4.94 -4.36
N TRP A 632 -31.16 5.89 -3.53
CA TRP A 632 -31.81 7.11 -3.99
C TRP A 632 -31.17 8.29 -3.29
N VAL A 633 -30.63 9.24 -4.04
CA VAL A 633 -29.81 10.31 -3.46
C VAL A 633 -30.24 11.66 -4.01
N LYS A 634 -30.53 12.59 -3.10
CA LYS A 634 -30.50 14.03 -3.38
C LYS A 634 -29.19 14.58 -2.83
N ASN A 635 -28.26 14.88 -3.73
CA ASN A 635 -26.90 15.29 -3.42
C ASN A 635 -26.76 16.83 -3.39
N ASN A 636 -25.55 17.31 -3.11
CA ASN A 636 -25.25 18.74 -2.99
C ASN A 636 -25.36 19.53 -4.30
N SER A 637 -25.33 18.86 -5.46
CA SER A 637 -25.43 19.56 -6.75
C SER A 637 -26.85 20.06 -7.04
N ASP A 638 -27.86 19.43 -6.45
CA ASP A 638 -29.23 19.90 -6.52
C ASP A 638 -29.55 20.81 -5.32
N SER A 639 -29.44 22.12 -5.54
CA SER A 639 -29.69 23.16 -4.56
C SER A 639 -31.17 23.43 -4.28
N SER A 640 -32.10 22.72 -4.94
CA SER A 640 -33.52 22.92 -4.69
C SER A 640 -33.86 22.55 -3.23
N GLU A 641 -34.79 23.29 -2.63
CA GLU A 641 -35.33 22.97 -1.30
C GLU A 641 -35.93 21.56 -1.26
N LEU A 642 -35.92 20.90 -0.09
CA LEU A 642 -36.62 19.64 0.10
C LEU A 642 -38.12 19.89 0.10
N THR A 643 -38.79 19.28 -0.88
CA THR A 643 -40.25 19.24 -1.02
C THR A 643 -40.82 17.88 -0.64
N VAL A 644 -40.05 16.81 -0.82
CA VAL A 644 -40.34 15.50 -0.23
C VAL A 644 -40.13 15.57 1.28
N THR A 645 -40.94 14.87 2.06
CA THR A 645 -40.79 14.78 3.53
C THR A 645 -40.20 13.42 3.95
N LEU A 646 -39.65 13.33 5.16
CA LEU A 646 -39.21 12.05 5.71
C LEU A 646 -40.41 11.09 5.86
N GLY A 647 -41.55 11.60 6.33
CA GLY A 647 -42.79 10.83 6.43
C GLY A 647 -43.25 10.24 5.09
N GLU A 648 -43.18 11.00 4.00
CA GLU A 648 -43.48 10.47 2.66
C GLU A 648 -42.51 9.36 2.24
N ILE A 649 -41.21 9.55 2.51
CA ILE A 649 -40.19 8.53 2.20
C ILE A 649 -40.49 7.22 2.94
N LEU A 650 -40.64 7.31 4.26
CA LEU A 650 -40.84 6.12 5.10
C LEU A 650 -42.19 5.45 4.80
N ASN A 651 -43.25 6.20 4.50
CA ASN A 651 -44.53 5.63 4.10
C ASN A 651 -44.42 4.84 2.79
N LYS A 652 -43.71 5.35 1.78
CA LYS A 652 -43.47 4.61 0.53
C LYS A 652 -42.65 3.34 0.78
N MET A 653 -41.58 3.43 1.56
CA MET A 653 -40.73 2.28 1.90
C MET A 653 -41.44 1.22 2.77
N THR A 654 -42.55 1.55 3.42
CA THR A 654 -43.32 0.63 4.28
C THR A 654 -44.68 0.26 3.70
N ASP A 655 -44.92 0.55 2.41
CA ASP A 655 -46.20 0.27 1.74
C ASP A 655 -47.42 0.90 2.46
N GLY A 656 -47.22 2.08 3.06
CA GLY A 656 -48.21 2.79 3.87
C GLY A 656 -48.48 2.17 5.24
N LYS A 657 -47.67 1.17 5.67
CA LYS A 657 -47.78 0.50 6.96
C LYS A 657 -46.78 1.03 7.99
N LEU A 658 -46.41 2.30 7.90
CA LEU A 658 -45.44 2.91 8.81
C LEU A 658 -45.96 2.85 10.26
N VAL A 659 -45.24 2.11 11.12
CA VAL A 659 -45.45 2.09 12.57
C VAL A 659 -44.28 2.82 13.21
N ALA A 660 -44.42 4.14 13.36
CA ALA A 660 -43.41 4.96 14.05
C ALA A 660 -43.67 4.96 15.56
N GLU A 661 -42.60 4.85 16.34
CA GLU A 661 -42.63 4.88 17.80
C GLU A 661 -41.55 5.84 18.34
N GLY A 662 -41.60 6.12 19.65
CA GLY A 662 -40.59 6.91 20.34
C GLY A 662 -40.35 8.29 19.71
N LYS A 663 -39.07 8.66 19.60
CA LYS A 663 -38.63 9.96 19.10
C LYS A 663 -38.87 10.14 17.60
N LEU A 664 -38.87 9.05 16.83
CA LEU A 664 -39.20 9.12 15.40
C LEU A 664 -40.65 9.56 15.21
N LYS A 665 -41.59 9.02 16.00
CA LYS A 665 -42.99 9.45 15.96
C LYS A 665 -43.14 10.94 16.28
N GLU A 666 -42.48 11.41 17.34
CA GLU A 666 -42.48 12.83 17.72
C GLU A 666 -41.97 13.73 16.59
N TYR A 667 -40.89 13.32 15.91
CA TYR A 667 -40.35 14.06 14.77
C TYR A 667 -41.35 14.14 13.61
N LEU A 668 -41.96 13.01 13.24
CA LEU A 668 -42.91 12.95 12.12
C LEU A 668 -44.19 13.77 12.39
N GLU A 669 -44.66 13.81 13.63
CA GLU A 669 -45.81 14.65 14.02
C GLU A 669 -45.49 16.15 13.89
N GLN A 670 -44.25 16.56 14.19
CA GLN A 670 -43.78 17.94 14.01
C GLN A 670 -43.59 18.30 12.53
N GLU A 671 -43.09 17.37 11.72
CA GLU A 671 -42.93 17.55 10.26
C GLU A 671 -44.27 17.84 9.58
N VAL A 672 -45.35 17.16 9.98
CA VAL A 672 -46.72 17.40 9.47
C VAL A 672 -47.28 18.75 9.92
N ALA A 673 -46.89 19.23 11.10
CA ALA A 673 -47.39 20.47 11.67
C ALA A 673 -46.80 21.74 11.03
N LEU A 674 -45.69 21.63 10.28
CA LEU A 674 -44.99 22.76 9.67
C LEU A 674 -45.10 22.72 8.15
N PRO A 675 -45.57 23.79 7.48
CA PRO A 675 -45.51 23.87 6.03
C PRO A 675 -44.04 23.83 5.57
N VAL A 676 -43.78 23.01 4.54
CA VAL A 676 -42.47 22.68 3.96
C VAL A 676 -41.57 23.91 3.69
N SER A 677 -42.16 25.10 3.49
CA SER A 677 -41.43 26.36 3.29
C SER A 677 -40.74 26.93 4.54
N ASN A 678 -40.85 26.31 5.72
CA ASN A 678 -40.30 26.79 6.98
C ASN A 678 -39.36 25.76 7.65
N ALA A 679 -38.47 25.12 6.89
CA ALA A 679 -37.48 24.17 7.44
C ALA A 679 -36.57 24.78 8.54
N ASP A 680 -36.37 26.11 8.53
CA ASP A 680 -35.66 26.82 9.60
C ASP A 680 -36.43 26.84 10.94
N ALA A 681 -37.74 26.59 10.93
CA ALA A 681 -38.59 26.54 12.14
C ALA A 681 -38.57 25.18 12.86
N LEU A 682 -37.97 24.13 12.26
CA LEU A 682 -37.76 22.82 12.91
C LEU A 682 -36.57 22.82 13.90
N SER A 683 -36.18 23.99 14.42
CA SER A 683 -35.32 24.01 15.60
C SER A 683 -36.11 23.42 16.77
N VAL A 684 -35.69 22.24 17.25
CA VAL A 684 -35.78 21.89 18.68
C VAL A 684 -35.56 23.19 19.45
N GLU A 685 -36.52 23.59 20.31
CA GLU A 685 -36.53 24.87 21.04
C GLU A 685 -35.11 25.40 21.19
N ALA A 686 -34.83 26.59 20.62
CA ALA A 686 -33.53 27.22 20.71
C ALA A 686 -33.00 26.99 22.13
N PRO A 687 -31.86 26.28 22.29
CA PRO A 687 -31.40 25.88 23.60
C PRO A 687 -31.33 27.16 24.42
N LYS A 688 -32.04 27.17 25.56
CA LYS A 688 -32.04 28.31 26.49
C LYS A 688 -30.62 28.86 26.54
N GLU A 689 -30.48 30.17 26.27
CA GLU A 689 -29.19 30.84 26.19
C GLU A 689 -28.32 30.34 27.34
N LYS A 690 -27.27 29.59 27.02
CA LYS A 690 -26.50 28.87 28.03
C LYS A 690 -25.95 29.89 29.01
N THR A 691 -26.15 29.66 30.29
CA THR A 691 -25.55 30.55 31.30
C THR A 691 -24.02 30.49 31.16
N PRO A 692 -23.27 31.52 31.59
CA PRO A 692 -21.82 31.45 31.64
C PRO A 692 -21.29 30.20 32.36
N GLU A 693 -22.08 29.66 33.29
CA GLU A 693 -21.78 28.46 34.05
C GLU A 693 -22.01 27.16 33.26
N ASP A 694 -23.03 27.11 32.39
CA ASP A 694 -23.27 26.01 31.45
C ASP A 694 -22.21 25.99 30.34
N LEU A 695 -21.88 27.17 29.81
CA LEU A 695 -20.78 27.37 28.87
C LEU A 695 -19.44 26.95 29.49
N PHE A 696 -19.24 27.24 30.78
CA PHE A 696 -18.05 26.81 31.52
C PHE A 696 -18.03 25.29 31.76
N LYS A 697 -19.16 24.65 32.03
CA LYS A 697 -19.23 23.17 32.16
C LYS A 697 -18.93 22.47 30.83
N ASP A 698 -19.48 22.98 29.72
CA ASP A 698 -19.17 22.47 28.39
C ASP A 698 -17.69 22.67 28.04
N LEU A 699 -17.15 23.85 28.37
CA LEU A 699 -15.73 24.12 28.24
C LEU A 699 -14.91 23.20 29.15
N ILE A 700 -15.34 22.86 30.37
CA ILE A 700 -14.66 21.88 31.23
C ILE A 700 -14.72 20.48 30.63
N VAL A 701 -15.81 20.05 30.01
CA VAL A 701 -15.89 18.76 29.32
C VAL A 701 -14.97 18.75 28.09
N GLU A 702 -14.91 19.86 27.34
CA GLU A 702 -14.03 20.01 26.18
C GLU A 702 -12.54 20.18 26.58
N LEU A 703 -12.26 20.86 27.70
CA LEU A 703 -10.94 21.00 28.33
C LEU A 703 -10.54 19.76 29.14
N SER A 704 -11.46 18.87 29.52
CA SER A 704 -11.12 17.56 30.09
C SER A 704 -10.46 16.67 29.03
N VAL A 705 -10.66 16.97 27.74
CA VAL A 705 -9.87 16.44 26.61
C VAL A 705 -8.50 17.12 26.53
N PHE A 706 -8.35 18.35 27.04
CA PHE A 706 -7.05 18.99 27.27
C PHE A 706 -6.46 18.53 28.60
N ASN A 707 -5.99 17.29 28.54
CA ASN A 707 -5.39 16.50 29.60
C ASN A 707 -4.64 17.36 30.66
N VAL A 708 -5.05 17.25 31.93
CA VAL A 708 -4.31 17.80 33.09
C VAL A 708 -2.83 17.37 33.03
N GLU A 709 -2.56 16.20 32.44
CA GLU A 709 -1.22 15.70 32.16
C GLU A 709 -0.41 16.62 31.24
N ARG A 710 -1.02 17.32 30.28
CA ARG A 710 -0.31 18.25 29.37
C ARG A 710 0.22 19.47 30.12
N TYR A 711 -0.59 20.07 30.99
CA TYR A 711 -0.13 21.22 31.79
C TYR A 711 0.81 20.80 32.91
N GLN A 712 0.65 19.57 33.43
CA GLN A 712 1.63 18.96 34.33
C GLN A 712 2.97 18.71 33.62
N LEU A 713 2.95 18.24 32.37
CA LEU A 713 4.14 18.06 31.55
C LEU A 713 4.83 19.40 31.28
N LEU A 714 4.06 20.42 30.89
CA LEU A 714 4.58 21.77 30.66
C LEU A 714 5.19 22.38 31.93
N TYR A 715 4.54 22.21 33.09
CA TYR A 715 5.10 22.60 34.38
C TYR A 715 6.44 21.89 34.65
N ASN A 716 6.51 20.57 34.41
CA ASN A 716 7.73 19.80 34.59
C ASN A 716 8.86 20.25 33.64
N GLU A 717 8.55 20.54 32.38
CA GLU A 717 9.49 21.07 31.40
C GLU A 717 10.01 22.46 31.80
N MET A 718 9.11 23.36 32.24
CA MET A 718 9.50 24.69 32.72
C MET A 718 10.36 24.61 33.98
N MET A 719 10.06 23.66 34.88
CA MET A 719 10.91 23.36 36.02
C MET A 719 12.28 22.87 35.55
N ASP A 720 12.39 21.94 34.59
CA ASP A 720 13.70 21.49 34.10
C ASP A 720 14.53 22.64 33.50
N VAL A 721 13.91 23.49 32.68
CA VAL A 721 14.55 24.69 32.09
C VAL A 721 15.03 25.67 33.16
N ALA A 722 14.21 25.95 34.18
CA ALA A 722 14.60 26.83 35.28
C ALA A 722 15.80 26.25 36.06
N GLY A 723 15.84 24.93 36.24
CA GLY A 723 16.96 24.23 36.86
C GLY A 723 18.25 24.34 36.05
N LYS A 724 18.18 24.14 34.72
CA LYS A 724 19.31 24.30 33.80
C LYS A 724 19.88 25.73 33.78
N LYS A 725 19.07 26.73 34.15
CA LYS A 725 19.48 28.13 34.30
C LYS A 725 19.99 28.48 35.71
N GLY A 726 20.20 27.49 36.57
CA GLY A 726 20.75 27.67 37.91
C GLY A 726 19.75 28.13 38.97
N VAL A 727 18.44 28.18 38.65
CA VAL A 727 17.40 28.51 39.63
C VAL A 727 17.07 27.26 40.45
N VAL A 728 17.24 27.34 41.77
CA VAL A 728 17.10 26.19 42.68
C VAL A 728 16.03 26.43 43.75
N GLY A 729 15.54 25.34 44.35
CA GLY A 729 14.62 25.37 45.48
C GLY A 729 13.29 26.10 45.21
N ASP A 730 12.82 26.86 46.19
CA ASP A 730 11.51 27.52 46.14
C ASP A 730 11.45 28.67 45.12
N GLU A 731 12.58 29.30 44.80
CA GLU A 731 12.65 30.35 43.78
C GLU A 731 12.34 29.80 42.39
N LYS A 732 12.73 28.55 42.14
CA LYS A 732 12.44 27.83 40.89
C LYS A 732 10.94 27.64 40.71
N LYS A 733 10.25 27.20 41.78
CA LYS A 733 8.81 27.02 41.79
C LYS A 733 8.07 28.35 41.65
N LYS A 734 8.51 29.40 42.37
CA LYS A 734 7.94 30.75 42.25
C LYS A 734 8.08 31.32 40.84
N LEU A 735 9.22 31.12 40.19
CA LEU A 735 9.46 31.56 38.81
C LEU A 735 8.57 30.82 37.81
N VAL A 736 8.43 29.50 37.93
CA VAL A 736 7.57 28.74 37.02
C VAL A 736 6.11 29.11 37.23
N LEU A 737 5.66 29.25 38.48
CA LEU A 737 4.28 29.62 38.80
C LEU A 737 3.93 31.08 38.44
N SER A 738 4.91 31.99 38.35
CA SER A 738 4.65 33.36 37.88
C SER A 738 4.51 33.47 36.36
N VAL A 739 5.05 32.49 35.61
CA VAL A 739 5.03 32.48 34.14
C VAL A 739 3.94 31.56 33.59
N LEU A 740 3.66 30.44 34.26
CA LEU A 740 2.71 29.42 33.80
C LEU A 740 1.31 29.99 33.49
N PRO A 741 0.70 30.87 34.32
CA PRO A 741 -0.61 31.45 34.01
C PRO A 741 -0.63 32.19 32.66
N ASN A 742 0.41 32.97 32.35
CA ASN A 742 0.51 33.70 31.08
C ASN A 742 0.69 32.76 29.87
N VAL A 743 1.36 31.62 30.07
CA VAL A 743 1.54 30.61 29.01
C VAL A 743 0.23 29.86 28.75
N VAL A 744 -0.49 29.50 29.81
CA VAL A 744 -1.83 28.90 29.74
C VAL A 744 -2.81 29.87 29.09
N GLU A 745 -2.82 31.13 29.53
CA GLU A 745 -3.66 32.19 28.97
C GLU A 745 -3.41 32.39 27.47
N ARG A 746 -2.14 32.37 27.03
CA ARG A 746 -1.81 32.46 25.59
C ARG A 746 -2.21 31.23 24.81
N ASP A 747 -2.07 30.02 25.36
CA ASP A 747 -2.45 28.79 24.66
C ASP A 747 -3.98 28.70 24.54
N ILE A 748 -4.70 29.07 25.60
CA ILE A 748 -6.16 29.28 25.59
C ILE A 748 -6.49 30.34 24.54
N ALA A 749 -5.94 31.55 24.61
CA ALA A 749 -6.18 32.65 23.66
C ALA A 749 -5.96 32.24 22.18
N ARG A 750 -4.93 31.43 21.93
CA ARG A 750 -4.60 30.93 20.60
C ARG A 750 -5.60 29.89 20.09
N HIS A 751 -6.20 29.11 20.98
CA HIS A 751 -7.26 28.15 20.65
C HIS A 751 -8.65 28.81 20.61
N THR A 752 -8.88 29.87 21.39
CA THR A 752 -10.16 30.60 21.50
C THR A 752 -10.38 31.65 20.42
N LYS A 753 -9.33 32.11 19.71
CA LYS A 753 -9.43 33.00 18.53
C LYS A 753 -10.35 32.47 17.41
N LYS A 754 -10.80 31.21 17.49
CA LYS A 754 -11.75 30.59 16.55
C LYS A 754 -13.24 30.73 16.90
N ARG A 755 -13.66 31.29 18.05
CA ARG A 755 -15.06 31.14 18.54
C ARG A 755 -15.83 32.40 19.01
N GLY A 756 -15.32 33.62 18.88
CA GLY A 756 -16.14 34.84 19.05
C GLY A 756 -16.71 35.12 20.46
N GLU A 757 -17.83 35.85 20.53
CA GLU A 757 -18.44 36.51 21.71
C GLU A 757 -18.81 35.60 22.89
N GLU A 758 -19.07 34.31 22.67
CA GLU A 758 -19.42 33.35 23.74
C GLU A 758 -18.27 33.17 24.76
N LEU A 759 -17.03 33.43 24.34
CA LEU A 759 -15.83 33.23 25.16
C LEU A 759 -15.46 34.44 26.03
N GLU A 760 -15.95 35.65 25.69
CA GLU A 760 -15.79 36.83 26.53
C GLU A 760 -16.54 36.63 27.85
N LYS A 761 -17.79 36.13 27.76
CA LYS A 761 -18.62 35.75 28.91
C LYS A 761 -17.97 34.66 29.78
N ILE A 762 -17.30 33.66 29.18
CA ILE A 762 -16.60 32.59 29.92
C ILE A 762 -15.32 33.11 30.58
N SER A 763 -14.55 33.95 29.88
CA SER A 763 -13.31 34.52 30.41
C SER A 763 -13.59 35.45 31.60
N GLU A 764 -14.64 36.28 31.52
CA GLU A 764 -15.08 37.12 32.63
C GLU A 764 -15.50 36.28 33.85
N TYR A 765 -16.22 35.18 33.62
CA TYR A 765 -16.63 34.26 34.68
C TYR A 765 -15.42 33.55 35.34
N ILE A 766 -14.47 33.04 34.56
CA ILE A 766 -13.26 32.39 35.12
C ILE A 766 -12.44 33.41 35.93
N LEU A 767 -12.24 34.62 35.39
CA LEU A 767 -11.52 35.68 36.08
C LEU A 767 -12.24 36.13 37.36
N SER A 768 -13.57 36.07 37.42
CA SER A 768 -14.32 36.36 38.65
C SER A 768 -14.23 35.25 39.69
N GLN A 769 -13.99 33.99 39.28
CA GLN A 769 -13.75 32.88 40.23
C GLN A 769 -12.30 32.84 40.73
N ILE A 770 -11.34 33.35 39.95
CA ILE A 770 -9.91 33.41 40.32
C ILE A 770 -9.60 34.58 41.24
N LYS A 771 -10.24 35.74 41.03
CA LYS A 771 -10.16 36.91 41.92
C LYS A 771 -10.87 36.65 43.24
#